data_AF-A0A8C4M709-F1
#
_entry.id   AF-A0A8C4M709-F1
#
_cell.length_a   1.000
_cell.length_b   1.000
_cell.length_c   1.000
_cell.angle_alpha   90.00
_cell.angle_beta   90.00
_cell.angle_gamma   90.00
#
_symmetry.space_group_name_H-M   'P 1'
#
loop_
_entity.id
_entity.type
_entity.pdbx_description
1 polymer ?
#
loop_
_entity_poly.entity_id
_entity_poly.type
_entity_poly.pdbx_seq_one_letter_code
_entity_poly.pdbx_strand_id
1 'polypeptide(L)'
;MLHRRAAGDRGASARGLRQASLPAAPLPEAKKPGAAGGIRALSSGSLRSAGREGPGPWDAPAGGAALRSGPPPPRGDSGGGDGSGRAAMTGARPGAAEQRRAGARGGAAAAGDMSGARGAGRALAALLLAASVLSAALLAPGGAPERDKKRHVELKMDQALLLIHNELLRTNLTVYWNSERCYHCLFQVLVNVSQSRRAGEPSIAAVGVSAQHGSILQLKATEEEKEVCRLEYKFGEFGNYSLLVKHVQDGVDRIACDVVVNEDPVDSNLPVTVAFLIGLALVIAVCFLRFLLSLDDFNNWISKAINSRETDRLINSELGSPSRADALGGDSQLEAWGPATVPQRLRCVDTFRGIALIIMVFVNYGGGKYWYFKHSSWNGETFPKLFFSRFVFIMGSSIFLSMTSTLQRGCSKFRLLGKIVWRSFLLISLGIVVVNPNYCLGPLSWDKLRIPGVLQRLGVTYFVVAVLELLFAKPVPGSGASERRCSSLRDILSSWPQWLFILLLESIWLGLTFFLPVPGCPTGYLGPGGIGDLGKYPNCTGGAAGYIDRLLLGEDHLYQHPSSAVLYHTEVAYDPEGILGTINSIVMAFLGVQAGRILLYYKDQTKAILLRFTAWSCFLGLTSVALTKVSENEGSIPINKNLWSISYVTTLSSFAFFILLVLYPTVDVKGLWTGTPFFYPGMNSILVYVGHEVFESYFPFQWKLGDDQSHREHLTQNIVATALWVLIAYILYKKKIFWKI
;
A
#
# COMPACT_ATOMS: atom_id res chain seq x y z
N MET A 1 -56.34 38.55 9.57
CA MET A 1 -56.33 39.60 8.53
C MET A 1 -55.89 38.91 7.23
N LEU A 2 -56.74 38.81 6.20
CA LEU A 2 -56.97 39.81 5.13
C LEU A 2 -55.71 39.93 4.23
N HIS A 3 -55.70 39.68 2.91
CA HIS A 3 -56.75 39.57 1.84
C HIS A 3 -56.23 38.56 0.76
N ARG A 4 -56.97 37.68 0.03
CA ARG A 4 -58.07 37.82 -0.98
C ARG A 4 -57.77 38.88 -2.06
N ARG A 5 -57.91 38.69 -3.39
CA ARG A 5 -58.55 37.67 -4.30
C ARG A 5 -57.99 37.92 -5.74
N ALA A 6 -57.69 36.91 -6.58
CA ALA A 6 -58.54 36.29 -7.63
C ALA A 6 -58.70 37.05 -8.97
N ALA A 7 -59.15 36.32 -10.02
CA ALA A 7 -59.33 36.70 -11.45
C ALA A 7 -58.04 36.82 -12.31
N GLY A 8 -58.07 36.57 -13.63
CA GLY A 8 -59.16 35.96 -14.43
C GLY A 8 -59.09 36.24 -15.94
N ASP A 9 -59.23 35.17 -16.74
CA ASP A 9 -59.48 35.06 -18.19
C ASP A 9 -59.49 36.27 -19.14
N ARG A 10 -58.79 36.11 -20.29
CA ARG A 10 -59.28 36.45 -21.64
C ARG A 10 -58.32 35.96 -22.74
N GLY A 11 -58.87 35.52 -23.88
CA GLY A 11 -58.12 35.22 -25.11
C GLY A 11 -58.88 35.63 -26.37
N ALA A 12 -58.19 35.71 -27.52
CA ALA A 12 -58.82 35.92 -28.83
C ALA A 12 -57.90 35.54 -30.03
N SER A 13 -58.45 34.75 -30.96
CA SER A 13 -58.53 35.00 -32.43
C SER A 13 -57.26 35.30 -33.28
N ALA A 14 -57.04 34.80 -34.51
CA ALA A 14 -57.65 33.73 -35.34
C ALA A 14 -56.86 33.56 -36.68
N ARG A 15 -57.34 32.64 -37.57
CA ARG A 15 -56.92 32.35 -38.98
C ARG A 15 -55.70 31.41 -39.16
N GLY A 16 -55.72 30.35 -39.99
CA GLY A 16 -56.84 29.63 -40.64
C GLY A 16 -56.46 28.77 -41.89
N LEU A 17 -57.16 27.64 -42.13
CA LEU A 17 -57.34 26.86 -43.39
C LEU A 17 -56.07 26.25 -44.08
N ARG A 18 -55.99 25.01 -44.63
CA ARG A 18 -56.92 23.88 -45.00
C ARG A 18 -56.20 22.53 -44.64
N GLN A 19 -56.81 21.39 -44.26
CA GLN A 19 -57.54 20.37 -45.05
C GLN A 19 -56.87 19.94 -46.38
N ALA A 20 -56.67 18.65 -46.74
CA ALA A 20 -56.97 17.31 -46.15
C ALA A 20 -55.91 16.26 -46.66
N SER A 21 -55.98 14.90 -46.66
CA SER A 21 -57.01 13.86 -46.42
C SER A 21 -56.40 12.46 -46.04
N LEU A 22 -57.15 11.35 -46.26
CA LEU A 22 -56.83 9.90 -46.14
C LEU A 22 -57.32 9.17 -47.45
N PRO A 23 -57.25 7.81 -47.72
CA PRO A 23 -57.25 6.63 -46.83
C PRO A 23 -56.31 5.43 -47.25
N ALA A 24 -56.75 4.15 -47.18
CA ALA A 24 -55.89 2.96 -46.97
C ALA A 24 -56.14 1.69 -47.85
N ALA A 25 -55.13 0.77 -47.88
CA ALA A 25 -55.15 -0.68 -48.21
C ALA A 25 -55.54 -1.13 -49.67
N PRO A 26 -55.33 -2.40 -50.13
CA PRO A 26 -54.84 -3.64 -49.46
C PRO A 26 -53.78 -4.49 -50.27
N LEU A 27 -53.68 -5.79 -49.94
CA LEU A 27 -52.88 -6.93 -50.48
C LEU A 27 -53.11 -7.27 -51.99
N PRO A 28 -52.20 -8.01 -52.71
CA PRO A 28 -52.28 -9.49 -52.73
C PRO A 28 -50.99 -10.34 -53.05
N GLU A 29 -51.15 -11.65 -52.78
CA GLU A 29 -50.67 -12.87 -53.46
C GLU A 29 -49.20 -13.36 -53.59
N ALA A 30 -49.11 -14.68 -53.47
CA ALA A 30 -47.92 -15.54 -53.36
C ALA A 30 -47.41 -16.14 -54.69
N LYS A 31 -46.18 -16.67 -54.69
CA LYS A 31 -45.82 -17.86 -55.52
C LYS A 31 -44.61 -18.67 -55.00
N LYS A 32 -44.84 -19.99 -54.90
CA LYS A 32 -43.91 -21.15 -54.90
C LYS A 32 -44.49 -22.14 -55.96
N PRO A 33 -43.94 -23.35 -56.26
CA PRO A 33 -42.76 -24.10 -55.77
C PRO A 33 -41.69 -24.23 -56.90
N GLY A 34 -40.68 -25.11 -56.94
CA GLY A 34 -40.35 -26.46 -56.42
C GLY A 34 -39.19 -27.04 -57.28
N ALA A 35 -38.75 -28.30 -57.27
CA ALA A 35 -38.91 -29.46 -56.37
C ALA A 35 -37.90 -30.59 -56.78
N ALA A 36 -37.77 -31.64 -55.95
CA ALA A 36 -36.97 -32.89 -56.14
C ALA A 36 -35.42 -32.74 -56.15
N GLY A 37 -34.61 -33.73 -55.70
CA GLY A 37 -34.83 -34.97 -54.93
C GLY A 37 -33.55 -35.28 -54.10
N GLY A 38 -33.55 -36.01 -52.98
CA GLY A 38 -33.70 -37.48 -52.84
C GLY A 38 -32.32 -38.18 -52.81
N ILE A 39 -32.01 -39.26 -52.07
CA ILE A 39 -32.78 -40.15 -51.17
C ILE A 39 -31.77 -40.92 -50.24
N ARG A 40 -32.11 -41.13 -48.95
CA ARG A 40 -31.52 -42.15 -48.00
C ARG A 40 -30.01 -42.00 -47.61
N ALA A 41 -29.51 -42.57 -46.50
CA ALA A 41 -30.11 -43.36 -45.41
C ALA A 41 -29.28 -43.31 -44.09
N LEU A 42 -29.97 -43.48 -42.94
CA LEU A 42 -29.57 -44.22 -41.70
C LEU A 42 -28.27 -43.82 -40.95
N SER A 43 -28.16 -43.90 -39.61
CA SER A 43 -29.05 -44.38 -38.53
C SER A 43 -28.69 -43.75 -37.17
N SER A 44 -29.71 -43.62 -36.29
CA SER A 44 -29.75 -43.40 -34.82
C SER A 44 -28.48 -43.09 -33.98
N GLY A 45 -28.62 -42.16 -33.00
CA GLY A 45 -27.53 -41.79 -32.07
C GLY A 45 -27.87 -41.12 -30.72
N SER A 46 -29.13 -40.71 -30.46
CA SER A 46 -29.65 -40.18 -29.17
C SER A 46 -29.08 -38.85 -28.62
N LEU A 47 -29.98 -37.97 -28.14
CA LEU A 47 -29.63 -36.82 -27.29
C LEU A 47 -29.54 -37.25 -25.82
N ARG A 48 -28.73 -36.52 -25.02
CA ARG A 48 -29.18 -36.01 -23.70
C ARG A 48 -28.35 -34.81 -23.23
N SER A 49 -28.97 -33.99 -22.40
CA SER A 49 -28.44 -32.77 -21.82
C SER A 49 -27.74 -33.00 -20.48
N ALA A 50 -26.72 -32.19 -20.19
CA ALA A 50 -26.20 -31.92 -18.86
C ALA A 50 -25.54 -30.53 -18.86
N GLY A 51 -25.62 -29.80 -17.75
CA GLY A 51 -25.00 -28.48 -17.60
C GLY A 51 -23.55 -28.54 -17.08
N ARG A 52 -22.90 -27.38 -17.02
CA ARG A 52 -21.74 -27.06 -16.18
C ARG A 52 -22.02 -25.67 -15.61
N GLU A 53 -22.07 -25.44 -14.30
CA GLU A 53 -20.96 -25.54 -13.34
C GLU A 53 -19.79 -24.62 -13.72
N GLY A 54 -19.70 -23.48 -13.04
CA GLY A 54 -18.62 -22.52 -13.17
C GLY A 54 -17.41 -22.86 -12.29
N PRO A 55 -16.20 -22.40 -12.63
CA PRO A 55 -14.98 -22.75 -11.91
C PRO A 55 -14.79 -21.97 -10.61
N GLY A 56 -14.45 -22.68 -9.53
CA GLY A 56 -13.80 -22.08 -8.35
C GLY A 56 -12.31 -21.77 -8.60
N PRO A 57 -11.67 -20.93 -7.77
CA PRO A 57 -10.33 -20.42 -8.06
C PRO A 57 -9.20 -21.19 -7.34
N TRP A 58 -8.01 -21.13 -7.97
CA TRP A 58 -6.69 -21.55 -7.49
C TRP A 58 -6.42 -23.07 -7.35
N ASP A 59 -5.79 -23.63 -8.38
CA ASP A 59 -4.81 -24.71 -8.23
C ASP A 59 -3.62 -24.46 -9.20
N ALA A 60 -2.40 -24.73 -8.75
CA ALA A 60 -1.19 -24.61 -9.58
C ALA A 60 -0.84 -25.98 -10.20
N PRO A 61 -0.29 -26.04 -11.42
CA PRO A 61 -0.23 -27.28 -12.19
C PRO A 61 0.78 -28.29 -11.62
N ALA A 62 0.27 -29.38 -11.05
CA ALA A 62 1.06 -30.58 -10.79
C ALA A 62 1.37 -31.30 -12.12
N GLY A 63 2.66 -31.37 -12.48
CA GLY A 63 3.10 -32.03 -13.71
C GLY A 63 2.93 -33.55 -13.65
N GLY A 64 2.14 -34.12 -14.57
CA GLY A 64 1.97 -35.56 -14.69
C GLY A 64 3.17 -36.24 -15.36
N ALA A 65 3.76 -37.24 -14.70
CA ALA A 65 4.78 -38.11 -15.27
C ALA A 65 4.45 -39.58 -14.95
N ALA A 66 3.95 -40.32 -15.95
CA ALA A 66 3.58 -41.71 -15.80
C ALA A 66 4.68 -42.67 -16.31
N LEU A 67 5.01 -43.66 -15.49
CA LEU A 67 5.53 -44.99 -15.85
C LEU A 67 6.70 -45.07 -16.86
N ARG A 68 7.90 -45.31 -16.33
CA ARG A 68 8.81 -46.33 -16.87
C ARG A 68 9.59 -47.01 -15.75
N SER A 69 9.52 -48.34 -15.71
CA SER A 69 10.14 -49.20 -14.70
C SER A 69 11.60 -49.54 -15.05
N GLY A 70 12.48 -49.54 -14.04
CA GLY A 70 13.85 -50.07 -14.13
C GLY A 70 14.10 -51.19 -13.11
N PRO A 71 14.89 -52.23 -13.42
CA PRO A 71 15.14 -53.38 -12.54
C PRO A 71 16.24 -53.12 -11.48
N PRO A 72 16.33 -53.95 -10.42
CA PRO A 72 17.36 -53.86 -9.38
C PRO A 72 18.74 -54.38 -9.82
N PRO A 73 19.84 -54.04 -9.10
CA PRO A 73 21.21 -54.32 -9.53
C PRO A 73 21.74 -55.70 -9.08
N PRO A 74 22.70 -56.28 -9.82
CA PRO A 74 23.49 -57.45 -9.38
C PRO A 74 24.68 -57.04 -8.49
N ARG A 75 25.14 -58.00 -7.67
CA ARG A 75 26.47 -58.02 -7.02
C ARG A 75 27.42 -58.88 -7.85
N GLY A 76 28.74 -58.71 -7.72
CA GLY A 76 29.71 -59.69 -8.22
C GLY A 76 31.16 -59.17 -8.24
N ASP A 77 32.05 -59.92 -7.59
CA ASP A 77 33.51 -59.75 -7.51
C ASP A 77 34.18 -59.73 -8.91
N SER A 78 35.45 -59.31 -9.11
CA SER A 78 36.65 -59.93 -8.55
C SER A 78 37.96 -59.26 -9.05
N GLY A 79 39.07 -59.41 -8.31
CA GLY A 79 40.50 -59.32 -8.76
C GLY A 79 40.99 -58.00 -9.38
N GLY A 80 42.23 -57.52 -9.18
CA GLY A 80 43.39 -58.07 -8.45
C GLY A 80 44.67 -57.84 -9.26
N GLY A 81 45.68 -57.14 -8.70
CA GLY A 81 46.97 -56.91 -9.38
C GLY A 81 47.94 -55.99 -8.62
N ASP A 82 49.22 -56.35 -8.63
CA ASP A 82 50.37 -55.64 -8.02
C ASP A 82 50.77 -54.35 -8.79
N GLY A 83 51.59 -53.43 -8.26
CA GLY A 83 52.23 -53.34 -6.94
C GLY A 83 53.56 -52.55 -6.97
N SER A 84 54.13 -52.21 -5.80
CA SER A 84 55.41 -51.49 -5.59
C SER A 84 55.46 -50.00 -6.02
N GLY A 85 56.15 -49.09 -5.31
CA GLY A 85 56.82 -49.22 -4.01
C GLY A 85 57.55 -47.96 -3.50
N ARG A 86 57.71 -47.89 -2.16
CA ARG A 86 58.72 -47.20 -1.32
C ARG A 86 59.34 -45.82 -1.70
N ALA A 87 59.24 -44.90 -0.73
CA ALA A 87 60.33 -44.08 -0.13
C ALA A 87 60.95 -42.91 -0.95
N ALA A 88 61.56 -41.86 -0.36
CA ALA A 88 61.49 -41.26 1.00
C ALA A 88 62.24 -39.89 1.01
N MET A 89 62.30 -39.21 2.17
CA MET A 89 63.32 -38.20 2.57
C MET A 89 63.34 -36.82 1.83
N THR A 90 62.97 -35.71 2.49
CA THR A 90 63.77 -34.73 3.28
C THR A 90 64.33 -33.53 2.51
N GLY A 91 64.24 -32.33 3.10
CA GLY A 91 64.95 -31.11 2.66
C GLY A 91 64.39 -29.85 3.34
N ALA A 92 65.24 -28.94 3.86
CA ALA A 92 64.77 -27.82 4.68
C ALA A 92 65.63 -26.54 4.61
N ARG A 93 64.96 -25.38 4.45
CA ARG A 93 65.39 -24.02 4.86
C ARG A 93 66.68 -23.46 4.17
N PRO A 94 67.15 -22.21 4.47
CA PRO A 94 66.44 -20.94 4.23
C PRO A 94 67.33 -19.78 3.68
N GLY A 95 66.73 -18.60 3.43
CA GLY A 95 67.44 -17.30 3.27
C GLY A 95 67.52 -16.76 1.84
N ALA A 96 67.77 -15.47 1.57
CA ALA A 96 67.90 -14.30 2.46
C ALA A 96 67.54 -12.97 1.72
N ALA A 97 67.93 -11.82 2.29
CA ALA A 97 67.70 -10.39 1.91
C ALA A 97 67.76 -10.00 0.40
N GLU A 98 67.23 -8.87 -0.08
CA GLU A 98 67.74 -7.49 0.15
C GLU A 98 66.69 -6.35 -0.05
N GLN A 99 67.09 -5.10 0.24
CA GLN A 99 66.28 -3.87 0.29
C GLN A 99 66.28 -3.04 -1.02
N ARG A 100 65.27 -2.17 -1.21
CA ARG A 100 65.48 -0.77 -1.66
C ARG A 100 64.30 0.15 -1.31
N ARG A 101 64.42 1.45 -1.61
CA ARG A 101 63.78 2.59 -0.91
C ARG A 101 62.61 3.26 -1.64
N ALA A 102 61.90 4.09 -0.85
CA ALA A 102 61.08 5.27 -1.19
C ALA A 102 59.57 5.05 -1.42
N GLY A 103 58.68 5.98 -1.01
CA GLY A 103 58.92 7.12 -0.11
C GLY A 103 58.03 8.34 -0.32
N ALA A 104 56.83 8.37 0.28
CA ALA A 104 56.00 9.58 0.35
C ALA A 104 55.13 9.64 1.63
N ARG A 105 55.28 10.72 2.41
CA ARG A 105 54.26 11.23 3.36
C ARG A 105 53.37 12.23 2.58
N GLY A 106 52.18 12.63 3.01
CA GLY A 106 51.32 12.28 4.16
C GLY A 106 49.86 12.62 3.76
N GLY A 107 48.87 12.82 4.64
CA GLY A 107 48.88 12.95 6.09
C GLY A 107 47.83 14.00 6.49
N ALA A 108 46.68 13.57 7.02
CA ALA A 108 45.61 14.46 7.45
C ALA A 108 45.00 13.96 8.77
N ALA A 109 45.14 14.75 9.83
CA ALA A 109 44.75 14.39 11.20
C ALA A 109 43.52 15.18 11.68
N ALA A 110 42.99 14.74 12.83
CA ALA A 110 42.13 15.50 13.73
C ALA A 110 40.89 16.22 13.15
N ALA A 111 39.74 15.54 13.24
CA ALA A 111 38.44 16.20 13.32
C ALA A 111 37.59 15.51 14.40
N GLY A 112 37.89 15.81 15.67
CA GLY A 112 36.93 15.69 16.77
C GLY A 112 36.01 16.93 16.78
N ASP A 113 34.81 16.89 17.36
CA ASP A 113 34.14 15.75 18.00
C ASP A 113 32.69 15.58 17.48
N MET A 114 32.29 14.32 17.35
CA MET A 114 30.93 13.84 17.04
C MET A 114 30.82 12.33 17.38
N SER A 115 31.62 11.87 18.35
CA SER A 115 31.88 10.45 18.66
C SER A 115 30.62 9.67 19.07
N GLY A 116 29.89 10.15 20.08
CA GLY A 116 28.71 9.47 20.64
C GLY A 116 27.61 9.16 19.61
N ALA A 117 27.38 10.06 18.65
CA ALA A 117 26.40 9.86 17.58
C ALA A 117 26.74 8.69 16.64
N ARG A 118 28.02 8.32 16.51
CA ARG A 118 28.47 7.21 15.65
C ARG A 118 28.26 5.84 16.30
N GLY A 119 28.34 5.76 17.63
CA GLY A 119 28.01 4.57 18.42
C GLY A 119 26.51 4.31 18.47
N ALA A 120 25.71 5.33 18.82
CA ALA A 120 24.26 5.21 18.98
C ALA A 120 23.53 4.68 17.72
N GLY A 121 24.00 5.01 16.51
CA GLY A 121 23.45 4.48 15.26
C GLY A 121 23.79 2.99 15.00
N ARG A 122 24.93 2.50 15.49
CA ARG A 122 25.26 1.07 15.47
C ARG A 122 24.39 0.30 16.46
N ALA A 123 24.33 0.79 17.71
CA ALA A 123 23.51 0.22 18.75
C ALA A 123 22.04 0.16 18.33
N LEU A 124 21.46 1.25 17.81
CA LEU A 124 20.05 1.27 17.41
C LEU A 124 19.75 0.33 16.23
N ALA A 125 20.60 0.28 15.20
CA ALA A 125 20.38 -0.64 14.07
C ALA A 125 20.54 -2.11 14.49
N ALA A 126 21.54 -2.42 15.31
CA ALA A 126 21.75 -3.76 15.85
C ALA A 126 20.65 -4.17 16.84
N LEU A 127 20.17 -3.25 17.69
CA LEU A 127 19.05 -3.49 18.61
C LEU A 127 17.73 -3.65 17.86
N LEU A 128 17.48 -2.92 16.77
CA LEU A 128 16.28 -3.13 15.94
C LEU A 128 16.30 -4.46 15.18
N LEU A 129 17.48 -4.95 14.79
CA LEU A 129 17.64 -6.28 14.19
C LEU A 129 17.53 -7.39 15.23
N ALA A 130 18.27 -7.27 16.33
CA ALA A 130 18.14 -8.16 17.48
C ALA A 130 16.70 -8.16 18.02
N ALA A 131 15.99 -7.04 17.97
CA ALA A 131 14.57 -6.95 18.26
C ALA A 131 13.70 -7.66 17.24
N SER A 132 13.89 -7.46 15.93
CA SER A 132 13.10 -8.21 14.93
C SER A 132 13.33 -9.73 15.06
N VAL A 133 14.55 -10.14 15.43
CA VAL A 133 14.92 -11.54 15.68
C VAL A 133 14.40 -12.04 17.03
N LEU A 134 14.42 -11.25 18.11
CA LEU A 134 13.82 -11.62 19.40
C LEU A 134 12.29 -11.65 19.32
N SER A 135 11.65 -10.70 18.66
CA SER A 135 10.21 -10.73 18.39
C SER A 135 9.84 -11.95 17.55
N ALA A 136 10.62 -12.29 16.52
CA ALA A 136 10.44 -13.53 15.77
C ALA A 136 10.63 -14.78 16.64
N ALA A 137 11.64 -14.81 17.51
CA ALA A 137 11.91 -15.92 18.42
C ALA A 137 10.91 -16.04 19.60
N LEU A 138 10.28 -14.93 20.02
CA LEU A 138 9.19 -14.89 21.01
C LEU A 138 7.82 -15.19 20.38
N LEU A 139 7.67 -14.94 19.07
CA LEU A 139 6.51 -15.35 18.27
C LEU A 139 6.64 -16.78 17.71
N ALA A 140 7.80 -17.42 17.88
CA ALA A 140 8.03 -18.83 17.55
C ALA A 140 7.00 -19.75 18.25
N PRO A 141 6.73 -20.96 17.70
CA PRO A 141 5.62 -21.78 18.17
C PRO A 141 5.87 -22.36 19.57
N GLY A 142 5.15 -21.83 20.56
CA GLY A 142 4.61 -22.69 21.61
C GLY A 142 3.62 -23.67 20.98
N GLY A 143 3.57 -24.91 21.48
CA GLY A 143 2.93 -26.04 20.80
C GLY A 143 1.50 -25.77 20.35
N ALA A 144 1.17 -26.17 19.12
CA ALA A 144 -0.18 -26.07 18.59
C ALA A 144 -1.15 -27.00 19.37
N PRO A 145 -2.40 -26.57 19.63
CA PRO A 145 -3.41 -27.46 20.19
C PRO A 145 -3.74 -28.59 19.20
N GLU A 146 -3.97 -29.78 19.73
CA GLU A 146 -4.23 -30.98 18.94
C GLU A 146 -5.63 -30.93 18.32
N ARG A 147 -5.70 -30.73 16.99
CA ARG A 147 -6.93 -30.40 16.26
C ARG A 147 -7.81 -31.67 16.08
N ASP A 148 -8.81 -31.88 16.95
CA ASP A 148 -9.68 -33.07 16.93
C ASP A 148 -10.45 -33.20 15.60
N LYS A 149 -10.49 -34.42 15.05
CA LYS A 149 -10.97 -34.72 13.70
C LYS A 149 -12.40 -35.26 13.71
N LYS A 150 -13.41 -34.38 13.85
CA LYS A 150 -14.83 -34.75 13.65
C LYS A 150 -15.62 -33.73 12.82
N ARG A 151 -16.20 -34.25 11.73
CA ARG A 151 -17.03 -33.59 10.70
C ARG A 151 -16.27 -32.59 9.81
N HIS A 152 -16.58 -32.64 8.51
CA HIS A 152 -15.74 -32.07 7.45
C HIS A 152 -16.15 -30.64 7.09
N VAL A 153 -15.51 -29.65 7.69
CA VAL A 153 -15.29 -28.31 7.09
C VAL A 153 -13.85 -27.92 7.39
N GLU A 154 -13.01 -27.84 6.36
CA GLU A 154 -11.63 -27.38 6.53
C GLU A 154 -11.59 -25.84 6.58
N LEU A 155 -11.63 -25.29 7.79
CA LEU A 155 -11.56 -23.84 8.02
C LEU A 155 -10.18 -23.31 7.62
N LYS A 156 -10.18 -22.32 6.72
CA LYS A 156 -9.02 -21.49 6.37
C LYS A 156 -8.87 -20.35 7.38
N MET A 157 -7.72 -19.69 7.35
CA MET A 157 -7.50 -18.40 8.02
C MET A 157 -8.58 -17.38 7.62
N ASP A 158 -8.89 -16.42 8.50
CA ASP A 158 -10.01 -15.48 8.40
C ASP A 158 -11.43 -16.13 8.40
N GLN A 159 -11.58 -17.41 8.77
CA GLN A 159 -12.88 -18.12 8.80
C GLN A 159 -13.29 -18.66 10.18
N ALA A 160 -14.60 -18.91 10.33
CA ALA A 160 -15.24 -19.57 11.46
C ALA A 160 -16.25 -20.64 10.99
N LEU A 161 -16.59 -21.60 11.83
CA LEU A 161 -17.60 -22.62 11.52
C LEU A 161 -18.98 -22.16 11.99
N LEU A 162 -19.95 -22.12 11.09
CA LEU A 162 -21.36 -21.91 11.40
C LEU A 162 -22.16 -23.19 11.11
N LEU A 163 -22.84 -23.71 12.14
CA LEU A 163 -23.80 -24.79 12.06
C LEU A 163 -25.22 -24.20 12.14
N ILE A 164 -26.04 -24.42 11.12
CA ILE A 164 -27.41 -23.89 11.07
C ILE A 164 -28.37 -25.05 11.34
N HIS A 165 -29.14 -24.94 12.41
CA HIS A 165 -30.09 -25.95 12.89
C HIS A 165 -31.52 -25.49 12.58
N ASN A 166 -32.17 -26.15 11.63
CA ASN A 166 -33.56 -25.92 11.29
C ASN A 166 -34.47 -26.90 12.05
N GLU A 167 -35.16 -26.41 13.08
CA GLU A 167 -36.18 -27.18 13.82
C GLU A 167 -37.58 -27.04 13.22
N LEU A 168 -37.76 -26.15 12.23
CA LEU A 168 -39.06 -25.88 11.63
C LEU A 168 -39.57 -27.09 10.83
N LEU A 169 -40.82 -27.45 11.09
CA LEU A 169 -41.50 -28.56 10.42
C LEU A 169 -42.10 -28.08 9.10
N ARG A 170 -41.84 -28.82 8.01
CA ARG A 170 -42.32 -28.58 6.64
C ARG A 170 -41.80 -27.34 5.89
N THR A 171 -40.97 -26.48 6.52
CA THR A 171 -40.38 -25.33 5.82
C THR A 171 -38.89 -25.55 5.54
N ASN A 172 -38.51 -25.51 4.27
CA ASN A 172 -37.11 -25.35 3.86
C ASN A 172 -36.68 -23.89 4.09
N LEU A 173 -35.43 -23.68 4.50
CA LEU A 173 -34.84 -22.37 4.75
C LEU A 173 -33.70 -22.10 3.78
N THR A 174 -33.73 -20.95 3.13
CA THR A 174 -32.58 -20.41 2.40
C THR A 174 -31.94 -19.34 3.28
N VAL A 175 -30.67 -19.56 3.65
CA VAL A 175 -29.87 -18.58 4.39
C VAL A 175 -29.11 -17.73 3.38
N TYR A 176 -29.40 -16.45 3.37
CA TYR A 176 -28.65 -15.43 2.64
C TYR A 176 -27.66 -14.75 3.58
N TRP A 177 -26.58 -14.22 3.02
CA TRP A 177 -25.58 -13.45 3.74
C TRP A 177 -25.13 -12.21 2.95
N ASN A 178 -24.64 -11.22 3.69
CA ASN A 178 -23.85 -10.10 3.18
C ASN A 178 -22.80 -9.69 4.23
N SER A 179 -21.71 -9.06 3.81
CA SER A 179 -20.76 -8.44 4.73
C SER A 179 -21.22 -7.03 5.12
N GLU A 180 -21.06 -6.68 6.39
CA GLU A 180 -21.26 -5.32 6.95
C GLU A 180 -20.51 -4.24 6.15
N ARG A 181 -19.34 -4.57 5.56
CA ARG A 181 -18.53 -3.65 4.76
C ARG A 181 -19.00 -3.50 3.31
N CYS A 182 -19.97 -4.29 2.87
CA CYS A 182 -20.48 -4.34 1.50
C CYS A 182 -21.69 -3.40 1.34
N TYR A 183 -21.40 -2.11 1.11
CA TYR A 183 -22.39 -1.03 1.06
C TYR A 183 -23.42 -1.26 -0.05
N HIS A 184 -24.71 -1.36 0.33
CA HIS A 184 -25.84 -1.67 -0.56
C HIS A 184 -25.63 -2.89 -1.49
N CYS A 185 -24.90 -3.91 -1.05
CA CYS A 185 -24.74 -5.12 -1.84
C CYS A 185 -26.00 -5.99 -1.90
N LEU A 186 -26.23 -6.65 -3.03
CA LEU A 186 -27.24 -7.69 -3.16
C LEU A 186 -26.86 -8.92 -2.31
N PHE A 187 -27.77 -9.37 -1.46
CA PHE A 187 -27.60 -10.54 -0.60
C PHE A 187 -27.27 -11.80 -1.42
N GLN A 188 -26.24 -12.54 -1.00
CA GLN A 188 -25.78 -13.77 -1.64
C GLN A 188 -26.33 -15.00 -0.91
N VAL A 189 -26.60 -16.10 -1.61
CA VAL A 189 -27.01 -17.36 -0.97
C VAL A 189 -25.79 -17.96 -0.24
N LEU A 190 -25.94 -18.27 1.05
CA LEU A 190 -24.92 -18.94 1.86
C LEU A 190 -25.11 -20.47 1.81
N VAL A 191 -26.32 -20.94 2.16
CA VAL A 191 -26.68 -22.37 2.15
C VAL A 191 -28.20 -22.56 2.16
N ASN A 192 -28.67 -23.66 1.56
CA ASN A 192 -30.05 -24.13 1.68
C ASN A 192 -30.11 -25.22 2.76
N VAL A 193 -30.98 -25.04 3.75
CA VAL A 193 -31.21 -26.00 4.85
C VAL A 193 -32.58 -26.64 4.66
N SER A 194 -32.60 -27.97 4.59
CA SER A 194 -33.85 -28.71 4.43
C SER A 194 -34.72 -28.65 5.68
N GLN A 195 -36.04 -28.85 5.52
CA GLN A 195 -36.99 -29.00 6.63
C GLN A 195 -36.55 -30.07 7.65
N SER A 196 -36.93 -29.91 8.92
CA SER A 196 -36.80 -30.99 9.90
C SER A 196 -37.65 -32.22 9.48
N ARG A 197 -37.13 -33.43 9.74
CA ARG A 197 -37.82 -34.70 9.46
C ARG A 197 -38.70 -35.19 10.61
N ARG A 198 -38.42 -34.75 11.84
CA ARG A 198 -39.13 -35.14 13.08
C ARG A 198 -38.98 -34.03 14.12
N ALA A 199 -40.04 -33.77 14.89
CA ALA A 199 -39.95 -32.87 16.04
C ALA A 199 -38.84 -33.36 17.00
N GLY A 200 -37.88 -32.48 17.32
CA GLY A 200 -36.69 -32.80 18.12
C GLY A 200 -35.45 -33.27 17.34
N GLU A 201 -35.54 -33.52 16.03
CA GLU A 201 -34.38 -33.75 15.16
C GLU A 201 -34.18 -32.54 14.22
N PRO A 202 -33.32 -31.55 14.57
CA PRO A 202 -33.03 -30.44 13.66
C PRO A 202 -32.31 -30.92 12.39
N SER A 203 -32.63 -30.31 11.25
CA SER A 203 -31.82 -30.46 10.04
C SER A 203 -30.61 -29.52 10.15
N ILE A 204 -29.39 -30.07 10.01
CA ILE A 204 -28.15 -29.34 10.24
C ILE A 204 -27.39 -29.13 8.92
N ALA A 205 -27.11 -27.87 8.60
CA ALA A 205 -26.14 -27.49 7.57
C ALA A 205 -24.88 -26.91 8.21
N ALA A 206 -23.70 -27.21 7.65
CA ALA A 206 -22.41 -26.69 8.11
C ALA A 206 -21.78 -25.84 7.01
N VAL A 207 -21.32 -24.63 7.35
CA VAL A 207 -20.72 -23.69 6.39
C VAL A 207 -19.62 -22.86 7.04
N GLY A 208 -18.56 -22.56 6.28
CA GLY A 208 -17.51 -21.63 6.71
C GLY A 208 -17.93 -20.18 6.44
N VAL A 209 -17.94 -19.34 7.49
CA VAL A 209 -18.27 -17.90 7.40
C VAL A 209 -17.03 -17.05 7.65
N SER A 210 -17.02 -15.80 7.19
CA SER A 210 -15.87 -14.90 7.38
C SER A 210 -15.82 -14.31 8.79
N ALA A 211 -14.63 -14.28 9.39
CA ALA A 211 -14.35 -13.67 10.69
C ALA A 211 -13.75 -12.25 10.62
N GLN A 212 -13.49 -11.72 9.41
CA GLN A 212 -12.85 -10.39 9.25
C GLN A 212 -13.75 -9.24 9.72
N HIS A 213 -15.05 -9.33 9.46
CA HIS A 213 -16.03 -8.25 9.58
C HIS A 213 -17.38 -8.80 10.06
N GLY A 214 -18.31 -7.93 10.46
CA GLY A 214 -19.69 -8.36 10.72
C GLY A 214 -20.33 -9.02 9.49
N SER A 215 -21.12 -10.06 9.74
CA SER A 215 -21.93 -10.74 8.74
C SER A 215 -23.41 -10.50 9.04
N ILE A 216 -24.14 -10.01 8.02
CA ILE A 216 -25.58 -9.83 8.04
C ILE A 216 -26.18 -11.08 7.43
N LEU A 217 -26.87 -11.88 8.24
CA LEU A 217 -27.58 -13.09 7.80
C LEU A 217 -29.08 -12.78 7.68
N GLN A 218 -29.68 -13.16 6.56
CA GLN A 218 -31.12 -13.02 6.30
C GLN A 218 -31.69 -14.40 5.94
N LEU A 219 -32.58 -14.92 6.76
CA LEU A 219 -33.19 -16.23 6.59
C LEU A 219 -34.57 -16.07 5.96
N LYS A 220 -34.82 -16.79 4.87
CA LYS A 220 -36.11 -16.81 4.17
C LYS A 220 -36.67 -18.22 4.08
N ALA A 221 -38.00 -18.33 4.19
CA ALA A 221 -38.70 -19.57 3.85
C ALA A 221 -38.69 -19.75 2.32
N THR A 222 -38.18 -20.89 1.84
CA THR A 222 -37.91 -21.10 0.40
C THR A 222 -39.17 -21.08 -0.47
N GLU A 223 -40.35 -21.36 0.08
CA GLU A 223 -41.63 -21.38 -0.67
C GLU A 223 -42.41 -20.05 -0.66
N GLU A 224 -42.22 -19.20 0.36
CA GLU A 224 -42.93 -17.91 0.49
C GLU A 224 -42.06 -16.68 0.16
N GLU A 225 -40.74 -16.84 -0.02
CA GLU A 225 -39.69 -15.80 0.02
C GLU A 225 -39.70 -14.86 1.25
N LYS A 226 -40.61 -15.10 2.18
CA LYS A 226 -40.84 -14.32 3.40
C LYS A 226 -39.62 -14.35 4.29
N GLU A 227 -39.20 -13.16 4.73
CA GLU A 227 -38.16 -13.01 5.73
C GLU A 227 -38.65 -13.60 7.06
N VAL A 228 -37.99 -14.68 7.47
CA VAL A 228 -38.23 -15.35 8.76
C VAL A 228 -37.51 -14.59 9.86
N CYS A 229 -36.30 -14.12 9.57
CA CYS A 229 -35.35 -13.63 10.56
C CYS A 229 -34.17 -12.92 9.89
N ARG A 230 -33.68 -11.85 10.53
CA ARG A 230 -32.42 -11.18 10.19
C ARG A 230 -31.57 -11.02 11.44
N LEU A 231 -30.27 -11.29 11.29
CA LEU A 231 -29.29 -11.32 12.36
C LEU A 231 -28.01 -10.61 11.87
N GLU A 232 -27.40 -9.82 12.75
CA GLU A 232 -26.13 -9.14 12.46
C GLU A 232 -25.13 -9.58 13.54
N TYR A 233 -24.13 -10.36 13.14
CA TYR A 233 -23.22 -11.04 14.07
C TYR A 233 -21.78 -11.01 13.55
N LYS A 234 -20.82 -10.85 14.47
CA LYS A 234 -19.39 -10.90 14.15
C LYS A 234 -18.77 -12.19 14.67
N PHE A 235 -18.49 -13.11 13.76
CA PHE A 235 -17.78 -14.35 14.07
C PHE A 235 -16.30 -14.06 14.33
N GLY A 236 -15.72 -14.69 15.36
CA GLY A 236 -14.27 -14.70 15.60
C GLY A 236 -13.60 -15.93 14.98
N GLU A 237 -12.31 -15.80 14.63
CA GLU A 237 -11.55 -16.78 13.85
C GLU A 237 -11.45 -18.15 14.54
N PHE A 238 -11.60 -19.22 13.76
CA PHE A 238 -11.67 -20.63 14.15
C PHE A 238 -12.75 -21.01 15.19
N GLY A 239 -13.55 -20.06 15.70
CA GLY A 239 -14.66 -20.34 16.61
C GLY A 239 -15.77 -21.18 15.95
N ASN A 240 -16.52 -21.89 16.79
CA ASN A 240 -17.59 -22.80 16.40
C ASN A 240 -18.92 -22.26 16.90
N TYR A 241 -19.85 -21.97 15.98
CA TYR A 241 -21.11 -21.30 16.27
C TYR A 241 -22.29 -22.14 15.80
N SER A 242 -23.39 -22.10 16.55
CA SER A 242 -24.67 -22.70 16.15
C SER A 242 -25.78 -21.67 16.11
N LEU A 243 -26.46 -21.60 14.97
CA LEU A 243 -27.67 -20.80 14.77
C LEU A 243 -28.88 -21.73 14.89
N LEU A 244 -29.67 -21.57 15.95
CA LEU A 244 -30.86 -22.38 16.20
C LEU A 244 -32.10 -21.60 15.73
N VAL A 245 -32.86 -22.18 14.80
CA VAL A 245 -34.09 -21.59 14.25
C VAL A 245 -35.30 -22.40 14.72
N LYS A 246 -36.09 -21.82 15.62
CA LYS A 246 -37.16 -22.52 16.38
C LYS A 246 -38.41 -21.65 16.56
N HIS A 247 -39.55 -22.27 16.82
CA HIS A 247 -40.78 -21.56 17.23
C HIS A 247 -40.74 -21.18 18.72
N VAL A 248 -41.25 -19.99 19.06
CA VAL A 248 -41.41 -19.49 20.43
C VAL A 248 -42.89 -19.44 20.78
N GLN A 249 -43.27 -20.09 21.90
CA GLN A 249 -44.67 -20.29 22.30
C GLN A 249 -45.19 -19.20 23.27
N ASP A 250 -44.83 -17.93 23.03
CA ASP A 250 -45.26 -16.76 23.83
C ASP A 250 -46.64 -16.23 23.41
N GLY A 251 -47.61 -17.12 23.16
CA GLY A 251 -48.99 -16.78 22.77
C GLY A 251 -49.16 -16.17 21.36
N VAL A 252 -48.07 -15.76 20.70
CA VAL A 252 -48.01 -15.44 19.27
C VAL A 252 -46.96 -16.34 18.65
N ASP A 253 -47.33 -17.11 17.63
CA ASP A 253 -46.41 -18.02 16.95
C ASP A 253 -45.34 -17.22 16.19
N ARG A 254 -44.14 -17.16 16.76
CA ARG A 254 -43.00 -16.39 16.24
C ARG A 254 -41.78 -17.30 16.14
N ILE A 255 -41.02 -17.15 15.06
CA ILE A 255 -39.75 -17.85 14.89
C ILE A 255 -38.63 -17.00 15.52
N ALA A 256 -37.77 -17.63 16.30
CA ALA A 256 -36.57 -17.02 16.87
C ALA A 256 -35.30 -17.64 16.28
N CYS A 257 -34.23 -16.85 16.30
CA CYS A 257 -32.89 -17.20 15.83
C CYS A 257 -31.90 -16.92 16.96
N ASP A 258 -31.45 -17.95 17.67
CA ASP A 258 -30.44 -17.80 18.70
C ASP A 258 -29.06 -18.21 18.17
N VAL A 259 -28.05 -17.38 18.39
CA VAL A 259 -26.64 -17.77 18.17
C VAL A 259 -26.07 -18.28 19.48
N VAL A 260 -25.61 -19.53 19.47
CA VAL A 260 -24.86 -20.17 20.55
C VAL A 260 -23.41 -20.32 20.13
N VAL A 261 -22.48 -19.97 21.03
CA VAL A 261 -21.06 -20.27 20.87
C VAL A 261 -20.82 -21.68 21.42
N ASN A 262 -20.32 -22.59 20.59
CA ASN A 262 -19.98 -23.96 20.98
C ASN A 262 -18.51 -24.06 21.44
N GLU A 263 -17.64 -23.25 20.83
CA GLU A 263 -16.20 -23.22 21.06
C GLU A 263 -15.71 -21.79 20.83
N ASP A 264 -15.01 -21.23 21.82
CA ASP A 264 -14.58 -19.83 21.79
C ASP A 264 -13.57 -19.56 20.67
N PRO A 265 -13.65 -18.38 20.01
CA PRO A 265 -12.73 -18.03 18.93
C PRO A 265 -11.32 -17.71 19.43
N VAL A 266 -10.34 -17.89 18.54
CA VAL A 266 -8.95 -17.50 18.80
C VAL A 266 -8.79 -15.98 18.62
N ASP A 267 -8.15 -15.28 19.56
CA ASP A 267 -7.76 -13.88 19.34
C ASP A 267 -6.59 -13.79 18.36
N SER A 268 -6.93 -13.53 17.10
CA SER A 268 -5.97 -13.34 16.04
C SER A 268 -5.13 -12.06 16.19
N ASN A 269 -5.53 -11.09 17.02
CA ASN A 269 -4.84 -9.79 17.18
C ASN A 269 -3.72 -9.83 18.23
N LEU A 270 -3.69 -10.87 19.07
CA LEU A 270 -2.66 -11.10 20.08
C LEU A 270 -1.22 -10.98 19.55
N PRO A 271 -0.84 -11.52 18.37
CA PRO A 271 0.54 -11.45 17.87
C PRO A 271 1.00 -10.03 17.50
N VAL A 272 0.12 -9.22 16.90
CA VAL A 272 0.42 -7.80 16.61
C VAL A 272 0.49 -7.00 17.89
N THR A 273 -0.39 -7.26 18.86
CA THR A 273 -0.35 -6.63 20.18
C THR A 273 0.96 -6.92 20.91
N VAL A 274 1.40 -8.19 20.91
CA VAL A 274 2.71 -8.60 21.48
C VAL A 274 3.88 -7.94 20.72
N ALA A 275 3.88 -7.97 19.38
CA ALA A 275 4.93 -7.34 18.58
C ALA A 275 5.02 -5.81 18.81
N PHE A 276 3.88 -5.13 18.95
CA PHE A 276 3.81 -3.71 19.27
C PHE A 276 4.33 -3.41 20.67
N LEU A 277 3.94 -4.20 21.69
CA LEU A 277 4.43 -4.03 23.07
C LEU A 277 5.94 -4.25 23.18
N ILE A 278 6.49 -5.27 22.50
CA ILE A 278 7.95 -5.48 22.44
C ILE A 278 8.61 -4.28 21.75
N GLY A 279 8.11 -3.83 20.60
CA GLY A 279 8.62 -2.66 19.88
C GLY A 279 8.61 -1.37 20.72
N LEU A 280 7.55 -1.14 21.49
CA LEU A 280 7.42 -0.01 22.41
C LEU A 280 8.41 -0.11 23.57
N ALA A 281 8.53 -1.29 24.21
CA ALA A 281 9.48 -1.53 25.29
C ALA A 281 10.94 -1.30 24.84
N LEU A 282 11.28 -1.68 23.61
CA LEU A 282 12.60 -1.44 23.01
C LEU A 282 12.85 0.04 22.72
N VAL A 283 11.86 0.78 22.23
CA VAL A 283 11.98 2.24 22.06
C VAL A 283 12.17 2.93 23.42
N ILE A 284 11.43 2.51 24.45
CA ILE A 284 11.60 3.00 25.82
C ILE A 284 13.00 2.67 26.34
N ALA A 285 13.47 1.42 26.20
CA ALA A 285 14.81 1.00 26.62
C ALA A 285 15.94 1.76 25.89
N VAL A 286 15.79 2.03 24.59
CA VAL A 286 16.71 2.87 23.81
C VAL A 286 16.71 4.32 24.29
N CYS A 287 15.54 4.89 24.55
CA CYS A 287 15.42 6.26 25.05
C CYS A 287 15.97 6.41 26.47
N PHE A 288 15.71 5.43 27.35
CA PHE A 288 16.25 5.36 28.69
C PHE A 288 17.77 5.16 28.68
N LEU A 289 18.31 4.26 27.86
CA LEU A 289 19.75 4.09 27.69
C LEU A 289 20.43 5.36 27.15
N ARG A 290 19.78 6.09 26.22
CA ARG A 290 20.26 7.41 25.77
C ARG A 290 20.22 8.46 26.87
N PHE A 291 19.19 8.46 27.71
CA PHE A 291 19.08 9.37 28.85
C PHE A 291 20.18 9.08 29.88
N LEU A 292 20.38 7.81 30.26
CA LEU A 292 21.48 7.39 31.14
C LEU A 292 22.85 7.76 30.56
N LEU A 293 23.12 7.49 29.28
CA LEU A 293 24.36 7.90 28.61
C LEU A 293 24.50 9.42 28.40
N SER A 294 23.47 10.20 28.72
CA SER A 294 23.49 11.67 28.75
C SER A 294 23.63 12.24 30.18
N LEU A 295 23.74 11.39 31.19
CA LEU A 295 24.11 11.77 32.56
C LEU A 295 25.61 11.57 32.72
N ASP A 296 26.36 12.65 32.96
CA ASP A 296 27.83 12.60 33.01
C ASP A 296 28.35 11.65 34.10
N ASP A 297 27.66 11.55 35.24
CA ASP A 297 28.00 10.59 36.31
C ASP A 297 27.91 9.12 35.85
N PHE A 298 26.91 8.77 35.06
CA PHE A 298 26.74 7.41 34.55
C PHE A 298 27.73 7.11 33.42
N ASN A 299 28.06 8.11 32.60
CA ASN A 299 29.09 8.01 31.56
C ASN A 299 30.49 7.85 32.20
N ASN A 300 30.76 8.56 33.30
CA ASN A 300 31.97 8.43 34.13
C ASN A 300 32.03 7.11 34.92
N TRP A 301 30.88 6.57 35.34
CA TRP A 301 30.79 5.26 35.96
C TRP A 301 31.05 4.13 34.95
N ILE A 302 30.49 4.23 33.75
CA ILE A 302 30.77 3.31 32.63
C ILE A 302 32.24 3.39 32.20
N SER A 303 32.83 4.58 32.09
CA SER A 303 34.24 4.70 31.71
C SER A 303 35.16 4.11 32.77
N LYS A 304 34.87 4.28 34.07
CA LYS A 304 35.54 3.54 35.17
C LYS A 304 35.36 2.03 35.04
N ALA A 305 34.14 1.55 34.85
CA ALA A 305 33.83 0.12 34.77
C ALA A 305 34.50 -0.56 33.56
N ILE A 306 34.53 0.09 32.39
CA ILE A 306 35.19 -0.43 31.19
C ILE A 306 36.72 -0.38 31.35
N ASN A 307 37.28 0.76 31.78
CA ASN A 307 38.74 0.87 31.97
C ASN A 307 39.25 -0.16 32.99
N SER A 308 38.50 -0.43 34.07
CA SER A 308 38.84 -1.45 35.09
C SER A 308 39.01 -2.88 34.56
N ARG A 309 38.62 -3.15 33.30
CA ARG A 309 38.72 -4.48 32.67
C ARG A 309 39.71 -4.55 31.52
N GLU A 310 40.40 -3.45 31.19
CA GLU A 310 41.33 -3.40 30.05
C GLU A 310 42.66 -2.65 30.34
N THR A 311 42.83 -1.99 31.49
CA THR A 311 44.09 -1.32 31.86
C THR A 311 45.20 -2.24 32.43
N ASP A 312 44.86 -3.44 32.90
CA ASP A 312 45.78 -4.39 33.58
C ASP A 312 46.86 -5.04 32.68
N ARG A 313 47.05 -4.58 31.43
CA ARG A 313 47.99 -5.19 30.47
C ARG A 313 48.95 -4.27 29.73
N LEU A 314 48.81 -2.93 29.81
CA LEU A 314 49.64 -2.01 29.01
C LEU A 314 50.14 -0.75 29.76
N ILE A 315 50.08 -0.71 31.10
CA ILE A 315 50.71 0.36 31.90
C ILE A 315 51.84 -0.23 32.74
N ASN A 316 52.92 -0.65 32.06
CA ASN A 316 54.17 -1.09 32.68
C ASN A 316 55.39 -0.92 31.73
N SER A 317 55.57 0.30 31.20
CA SER A 317 56.89 0.80 30.75
C SER A 317 56.87 2.32 30.55
N GLU A 318 57.83 3.01 31.17
CA GLU A 318 58.49 4.29 30.77
C GLU A 318 57.60 5.30 30.00
N LEU A 319 57.04 6.37 30.57
CA LEU A 319 57.62 7.40 31.44
C LEU A 319 58.79 8.16 30.77
N GLY A 320 58.61 9.48 30.55
CA GLY A 320 59.54 10.33 29.81
C GLY A 320 58.95 11.71 29.51
N SER A 321 59.20 12.68 30.38
CA SER A 321 58.66 14.06 30.28
C SER A 321 59.78 15.08 29.92
N PRO A 322 59.60 16.42 30.02
CA PRO A 322 59.36 17.20 28.80
C PRO A 322 60.35 18.40 28.65
N SER A 323 59.98 19.33 27.75
CA SER A 323 60.37 20.76 27.69
C SER A 323 61.42 21.17 26.65
N ARG A 324 60.99 22.04 25.70
CA ARG A 324 61.46 23.43 25.63
C ARG A 324 60.55 24.27 24.71
N ALA A 325 60.61 25.58 24.87
CA ALA A 325 59.97 26.57 24.01
C ALA A 325 61.00 27.24 23.09
N ASP A 326 60.54 27.92 22.04
CA ASP A 326 60.97 29.29 21.71
C ASP A 326 60.01 29.91 20.67
N ALA A 327 60.20 31.20 20.34
CA ALA A 327 59.17 32.07 19.76
C ALA A 327 59.57 32.74 18.42
N LEU A 328 58.77 33.75 18.02
CA LEU A 328 58.97 34.76 16.96
C LEU A 328 58.55 34.44 15.50
N GLY A 329 57.47 35.11 15.08
CA GLY A 329 57.57 36.15 14.04
C GLY A 329 57.04 35.85 12.63
N GLY A 330 56.33 36.83 12.05
CA GLY A 330 56.10 36.93 10.59
C GLY A 330 54.63 37.09 10.17
N ASP A 331 54.21 38.32 9.85
CA ASP A 331 52.94 38.61 9.18
C ASP A 331 52.97 38.23 7.69
N SER A 332 51.81 37.82 7.15
CA SER A 332 51.32 38.22 5.81
C SER A 332 49.86 37.84 5.63
N GLN A 333 49.05 38.76 5.09
CA GLN A 333 47.64 38.48 4.78
C GLN A 333 47.50 37.60 3.53
N LEU A 334 46.48 36.74 3.53
CA LEU A 334 45.87 36.23 2.30
C LEU A 334 44.35 36.12 2.50
N GLU A 335 43.57 36.42 1.45
CA GLU A 335 42.12 36.55 1.55
C GLU A 335 41.43 35.23 1.92
N ALA A 336 40.83 35.18 3.12
CA ALA A 336 40.01 34.07 3.54
C ALA A 336 38.63 34.10 2.85
N TRP A 337 38.53 33.43 1.69
CA TRP A 337 37.26 33.09 1.06
C TRP A 337 36.35 32.41 2.10
N GLY A 338 35.28 33.11 2.52
CA GLY A 338 34.37 32.63 3.55
C GLY A 338 33.78 31.26 3.17
N PRO A 339 33.80 30.25 4.07
CA PRO A 339 33.41 28.89 3.72
C PRO A 339 31.93 28.85 3.32
N ALA A 340 31.68 28.68 2.03
CA ALA A 340 30.33 28.64 1.45
C ALA A 340 29.49 27.57 2.17
N THR A 341 28.52 28.02 2.97
CA THR A 341 27.78 27.17 3.90
C THR A 341 27.14 26.00 3.16
N VAL A 342 27.59 24.78 3.46
CA VAL A 342 27.11 23.56 2.80
C VAL A 342 25.58 23.50 2.93
N PRO A 343 24.81 23.49 1.82
CA PRO A 343 23.37 23.65 1.88
C PRO A 343 22.73 22.53 2.71
N GLN A 344 22.18 22.92 3.86
CA GLN A 344 21.72 22.01 4.90
C GLN A 344 20.49 21.22 4.42
N ARG A 345 20.70 19.94 4.11
CA ARG A 345 19.65 19.01 3.68
C ARG A 345 18.70 18.73 4.85
N LEU A 346 17.44 19.18 4.72
CA LEU A 346 16.37 18.97 5.69
C LEU A 346 16.15 17.47 5.95
N ARG A 347 16.33 17.03 7.20
CA ARG A 347 16.22 15.63 7.57
C ARG A 347 14.77 15.19 7.78
N CYS A 348 13.86 16.10 8.13
CA CYS A 348 12.43 15.77 8.27
C CYS A 348 11.82 15.26 6.95
N VAL A 349 12.26 15.79 5.80
CA VAL A 349 11.79 15.40 4.46
C VAL A 349 12.24 13.97 4.11
N ASP A 350 13.51 13.63 4.34
CA ASP A 350 14.01 12.26 4.16
C ASP A 350 13.37 11.29 5.18
N THR A 351 13.16 11.73 6.42
CA THR A 351 12.55 10.92 7.47
C THR A 351 11.10 10.57 7.14
N PHE A 352 10.29 11.55 6.73
CA PHE A 352 8.90 11.33 6.32
C PHE A 352 8.82 10.38 5.11
N ARG A 353 9.63 10.62 4.07
CA ARG A 353 9.73 9.73 2.90
C ARG A 353 10.12 8.30 3.29
N GLY A 354 10.99 8.15 4.28
CA GLY A 354 11.39 6.85 4.84
C GLY A 354 10.29 6.15 5.65
N ILE A 355 9.52 6.89 6.45
CA ILE A 355 8.36 6.37 7.19
C ILE A 355 7.30 5.85 6.22
N ALA A 356 6.95 6.64 5.21
CA ALA A 356 5.99 6.25 4.18
C ALA A 356 6.44 4.97 3.44
N LEU A 357 7.73 4.88 3.08
CA LEU A 357 8.29 3.74 2.37
C LEU A 357 8.37 2.46 3.23
N ILE A 358 8.81 2.56 4.50
CA ILE A 358 8.88 1.39 5.39
C ILE A 358 7.48 0.78 5.62
N ILE A 359 6.48 1.63 5.84
CA ILE A 359 5.09 1.16 6.05
C ILE A 359 4.49 0.61 4.75
N MET A 360 4.84 1.19 3.59
CA MET A 360 4.48 0.62 2.29
C MET A 360 5.06 -0.79 2.11
N VAL A 361 6.38 -0.97 2.28
CA VAL A 361 7.07 -2.25 2.09
C VAL A 361 6.47 -3.34 2.98
N PHE A 362 6.22 -3.04 4.27
CA PHE A 362 5.60 -3.99 5.20
C PHE A 362 4.20 -4.45 4.76
N VAL A 363 3.43 -3.56 4.14
CA VAL A 363 2.05 -3.84 3.69
C VAL A 363 2.01 -4.50 2.33
N ASN A 364 2.94 -4.17 1.42
CA ASN A 364 3.09 -4.85 0.14
C ASN A 364 3.40 -6.34 0.33
N TYR A 365 4.28 -6.70 1.27
CA TYR A 365 4.48 -8.10 1.71
C TYR A 365 3.21 -8.75 2.34
N GLY A 366 2.10 -8.01 2.48
CA GLY A 366 0.82 -8.48 3.00
C GLY A 366 0.51 -8.10 4.46
N GLY A 367 1.41 -7.38 5.14
CA GLY A 367 1.23 -6.91 6.53
C GLY A 367 0.85 -7.97 7.58
N GLY A 368 1.18 -9.26 7.40
CA GLY A 368 0.70 -10.33 8.28
C GLY A 368 -0.70 -10.87 7.94
N LYS A 369 -1.22 -10.59 6.75
CA LYS A 369 -2.57 -10.90 6.24
C LYS A 369 -3.75 -10.26 7.00
N TYR A 370 -3.55 -9.44 8.04
CA TYR A 370 -4.63 -8.82 8.83
C TYR A 370 -5.58 -7.92 8.02
N TRP A 371 -6.88 -7.98 8.30
CA TRP A 371 -7.92 -7.21 7.61
C TRP A 371 -7.68 -5.68 7.62
N TYR A 372 -7.15 -5.11 8.72
CA TYR A 372 -6.86 -3.68 8.83
C TYR A 372 -5.59 -3.23 8.09
N PHE A 373 -4.71 -4.17 7.71
CA PHE A 373 -3.59 -3.93 6.80
C PHE A 373 -3.93 -4.25 5.33
N LYS A 374 -4.98 -5.05 5.06
CA LYS A 374 -5.53 -5.18 3.70
C LYS A 374 -6.06 -3.82 3.20
N HIS A 375 -6.11 -3.66 1.89
CA HIS A 375 -6.74 -2.48 1.28
C HIS A 375 -8.27 -2.65 1.30
N SER A 376 -9.03 -1.64 1.73
CA SER A 376 -10.48 -1.64 1.54
C SER A 376 -10.84 -1.76 0.05
N SER A 377 -11.85 -2.56 -0.26
CA SER A 377 -12.20 -2.97 -1.64
C SER A 377 -12.58 -1.81 -2.55
N TRP A 378 -13.21 -0.76 -2.01
CA TRP A 378 -13.62 0.41 -2.78
C TRP A 378 -13.42 1.72 -1.98
N ASN A 379 -14.44 2.13 -1.22
CA ASN A 379 -14.41 3.31 -0.35
C ASN A 379 -13.59 3.06 0.92
N GLY A 380 -13.33 4.13 1.68
CA GLY A 380 -12.62 4.13 2.96
C GLY A 380 -11.10 4.16 2.88
N GLU A 381 -10.48 4.61 3.97
CA GLU A 381 -9.04 4.53 4.20
C GLU A 381 -8.72 3.49 5.27
N THR A 382 -8.10 2.36 4.88
CA THR A 382 -7.39 1.51 5.85
C THR A 382 -6.02 2.11 6.17
N PHE A 383 -5.50 1.85 7.38
CA PHE A 383 -4.29 2.48 7.92
C PHE A 383 -3.09 2.56 6.94
N PRO A 384 -2.81 1.54 6.10
CA PRO A 384 -1.76 1.63 5.08
C PRO A 384 -1.99 2.63 3.96
N LYS A 385 -3.23 2.78 3.48
CA LYS A 385 -3.57 3.71 2.38
C LYS A 385 -3.15 5.14 2.74
N LEU A 386 -3.29 5.48 4.03
CA LEU A 386 -2.80 6.70 4.65
C LEU A 386 -1.31 6.96 4.31
N PHE A 387 -0.42 5.97 4.49
CA PHE A 387 1.03 6.16 4.31
C PHE A 387 1.50 6.10 2.86
N PHE A 388 0.92 5.21 2.04
CA PHE A 388 1.34 5.01 0.65
C PHE A 388 1.26 6.30 -0.18
N SER A 389 0.07 6.86 -0.37
CA SER A 389 -0.10 8.01 -1.28
C SER A 389 0.58 9.28 -0.78
N ARG A 390 0.84 9.43 0.54
CA ARG A 390 1.65 10.54 1.09
C ARG A 390 3.10 10.54 0.57
N PHE A 391 3.59 9.47 -0.05
CA PHE A 391 4.84 9.49 -0.82
C PHE A 391 4.81 10.51 -1.98
N VAL A 392 3.68 10.66 -2.65
CA VAL A 392 3.49 11.62 -3.76
C VAL A 392 3.65 13.07 -3.28
N PHE A 393 3.06 13.38 -2.12
CA PHE A 393 3.19 14.68 -1.46
C PHE A 393 4.67 15.00 -1.11
N ILE A 394 5.39 14.09 -0.44
CA ILE A 394 6.77 14.37 -0.03
C ILE A 394 7.77 14.34 -1.20
N MET A 395 7.44 13.62 -2.30
CA MET A 395 8.10 13.78 -3.59
C MET A 395 7.93 15.21 -4.12
N GLY A 396 6.72 15.76 -4.09
CA GLY A 396 6.42 17.15 -4.45
C GLY A 396 7.29 18.17 -3.70
N SER A 397 7.38 18.04 -2.37
CA SER A 397 8.26 18.92 -1.56
C SER A 397 9.73 18.80 -1.98
N SER A 398 10.16 17.59 -2.34
CA SER A 398 11.54 17.31 -2.79
C SER A 398 11.85 17.88 -4.18
N ILE A 399 10.86 17.92 -5.09
CA ILE A 399 10.99 18.58 -6.41
C ILE A 399 11.35 20.05 -6.21
N PHE A 400 10.54 20.79 -5.45
CA PHE A 400 10.75 22.22 -5.24
C PHE A 400 12.14 22.53 -4.65
N LEU A 401 12.47 21.90 -3.52
CA LEU A 401 13.73 22.14 -2.80
C LEU A 401 14.98 21.83 -3.65
N SER A 402 14.93 20.76 -4.45
CA SER A 402 16.06 20.38 -5.31
C SER A 402 16.18 21.25 -6.56
N MET A 403 15.06 21.68 -7.14
CA MET A 403 15.05 22.57 -8.31
C MET A 403 15.52 23.97 -7.97
N THR A 404 15.02 24.61 -6.90
CA THR A 404 15.45 25.96 -6.51
C THR A 404 16.95 25.99 -6.20
N SER A 405 17.49 24.99 -5.50
CA SER A 405 18.93 24.87 -5.24
C SER A 405 19.76 24.68 -6.52
N THR A 406 19.19 24.04 -7.55
CA THR A 406 19.86 23.86 -8.86
C THR A 406 19.82 25.13 -9.71
N LEU A 407 18.72 25.88 -9.66
CA LEU A 407 18.56 27.18 -10.34
C LEU A 407 19.45 28.26 -9.71
N GLN A 408 19.58 28.28 -8.39
CA GLN A 408 20.53 29.15 -7.66
C GLN A 408 22.00 28.92 -8.05
N ARG A 409 22.33 27.75 -8.61
CA ARG A 409 23.66 27.40 -9.14
C ARG A 409 23.85 27.74 -10.63
N GLY A 410 23.03 28.64 -11.18
CA GLY A 410 23.17 29.12 -12.56
C GLY A 410 22.90 28.07 -13.65
N CYS A 411 22.27 26.93 -13.33
CA CYS A 411 22.00 25.89 -14.32
C CYS A 411 20.90 26.32 -15.32
N SER A 412 21.23 26.31 -16.61
CA SER A 412 20.27 26.59 -17.70
C SER A 412 19.02 25.71 -17.64
N LYS A 413 17.84 26.32 -17.84
CA LYS A 413 16.54 25.63 -17.79
C LYS A 413 16.46 24.43 -18.75
N PHE A 414 17.01 24.53 -19.96
CA PHE A 414 17.04 23.41 -20.92
C PHE A 414 17.82 22.18 -20.41
N ARG A 415 18.97 22.40 -19.76
CA ARG A 415 19.76 21.30 -19.16
C ARG A 415 19.04 20.67 -17.97
N LEU A 416 18.18 21.41 -17.27
CA LEU A 416 17.33 20.90 -16.20
C LEU A 416 16.11 20.14 -16.76
N LEU A 417 15.50 20.62 -17.85
CA LEU A 417 14.42 19.93 -18.56
C LEU A 417 14.86 18.54 -19.05
N GLY A 418 16.03 18.43 -19.69
CA GLY A 418 16.57 17.14 -20.14
C GLY A 418 16.76 16.13 -19.01
N LYS A 419 17.19 16.59 -17.82
CA LYS A 419 17.26 15.76 -16.61
C LYS A 419 15.89 15.34 -16.09
N ILE A 420 14.90 16.23 -16.15
CA ILE A 420 13.51 15.92 -15.74
C ILE A 420 12.92 14.87 -16.69
N VAL A 421 13.05 15.04 -18.02
CA VAL A 421 12.60 14.06 -19.03
C VAL A 421 13.27 12.69 -18.79
N TRP A 422 14.60 12.65 -18.73
CA TRP A 422 15.36 11.40 -18.54
C TRP A 422 14.96 10.65 -17.27
N ARG A 423 14.84 11.36 -16.14
CA ARG A 423 14.42 10.77 -14.87
C ARG A 423 12.98 10.26 -14.91
N SER A 424 12.07 10.97 -15.58
CA SER A 424 10.67 10.57 -15.72
C SER A 424 10.56 9.31 -16.58
N PHE A 425 11.28 9.28 -17.70
CA PHE A 425 11.40 8.11 -18.57
C PHE A 425 11.92 6.88 -17.81
N LEU A 426 13.05 7.00 -17.10
CA LEU A 426 13.61 5.88 -16.33
C LEU A 426 12.66 5.38 -15.21
N LEU A 427 11.86 6.25 -14.58
CA LEU A 427 10.85 5.82 -13.60
C LEU A 427 9.70 5.04 -14.27
N ILE A 428 9.24 5.47 -15.45
CA ILE A 428 8.18 4.79 -16.20
C ILE A 428 8.68 3.44 -16.73
N SER A 429 9.85 3.39 -17.37
CA SER A 429 10.44 2.16 -17.91
C SER A 429 10.71 1.13 -16.80
N LEU A 430 11.23 1.56 -15.65
CA LEU A 430 11.44 0.69 -14.50
C LEU A 430 10.12 0.19 -13.91
N GLY A 431 9.05 1.00 -13.98
CA GLY A 431 7.70 0.60 -13.60
C GLY A 431 7.12 -0.50 -14.48
N ILE A 432 7.23 -0.36 -15.80
CA ILE A 432 6.73 -1.36 -16.75
C ILE A 432 7.41 -2.72 -16.53
N VAL A 433 8.72 -2.74 -16.23
CA VAL A 433 9.47 -3.96 -15.91
C VAL A 433 8.99 -4.58 -14.59
N VAL A 434 8.85 -3.79 -13.52
CA VAL A 434 8.45 -4.29 -12.19
C VAL A 434 7.00 -4.79 -12.17
N VAL A 435 6.08 -4.08 -12.82
CA VAL A 435 4.63 -4.37 -12.80
C VAL A 435 4.26 -5.63 -13.60
N ASN A 436 5.16 -6.15 -14.44
CA ASN A 436 4.91 -7.29 -15.31
C ASN A 436 5.87 -8.46 -14.99
N PRO A 437 5.65 -9.23 -13.90
CA PRO A 437 6.58 -10.23 -13.36
C PRO A 437 6.87 -11.43 -14.29
N ASN A 438 6.22 -11.51 -15.45
CA ASN A 438 6.52 -12.49 -16.50
C ASN A 438 7.97 -12.40 -17.03
N TYR A 439 8.72 -11.34 -16.71
CA TYR A 439 10.13 -11.15 -17.12
C TYR A 439 11.08 -12.30 -16.73
N CYS A 440 10.71 -13.17 -15.78
CA CYS A 440 11.48 -14.36 -15.40
C CYS A 440 10.90 -15.70 -15.88
N LEU A 441 9.69 -15.74 -16.45
CA LEU A 441 8.95 -17.00 -16.67
C LEU A 441 8.55 -17.28 -18.12
N GLY A 442 8.75 -16.34 -19.05
CA GLY A 442 8.53 -16.59 -20.48
C GLY A 442 8.77 -15.36 -21.36
N PRO A 443 8.49 -15.46 -22.67
CA PRO A 443 8.42 -14.31 -23.55
C PRO A 443 7.37 -13.32 -23.05
N LEU A 444 7.71 -12.03 -22.98
CA LEU A 444 6.77 -10.99 -22.58
C LEU A 444 5.65 -10.86 -23.62
N SER A 445 4.44 -11.32 -23.27
CA SER A 445 3.25 -11.19 -24.11
C SER A 445 2.79 -9.74 -24.16
N TRP A 446 3.27 -9.00 -25.17
CA TRP A 446 2.98 -7.58 -25.36
C TRP A 446 1.49 -7.25 -25.32
N ASP A 447 0.65 -8.14 -25.87
CA ASP A 447 -0.80 -8.01 -25.95
C ASP A 447 -1.51 -8.04 -24.58
N LYS A 448 -0.82 -8.46 -23.52
CA LYS A 448 -1.32 -8.52 -22.13
C LYS A 448 -0.41 -7.81 -21.14
N LEU A 449 0.36 -6.83 -21.63
CA LEU A 449 1.23 -6.01 -20.82
C LEU A 449 0.41 -5.01 -20.00
N ARG A 450 0.47 -5.08 -18.66
CA ARG A 450 -0.19 -4.07 -17.81
C ARG A 450 0.56 -2.75 -17.94
N ILE A 451 -0.14 -1.72 -18.44
CA ILE A 451 0.44 -0.38 -18.70
C ILE A 451 0.41 0.51 -17.45
N PRO A 452 -0.72 0.67 -16.73
CA PRO A 452 -0.76 1.51 -15.54
C PRO A 452 0.00 0.88 -14.38
N GLY A 453 0.51 1.72 -13.48
CA GLY A 453 1.26 1.25 -12.32
C GLY A 453 1.86 2.38 -11.50
N VAL A 454 2.31 2.05 -10.29
CA VAL A 454 2.74 3.01 -9.27
C VAL A 454 3.89 3.88 -9.76
N LEU A 455 4.96 3.28 -10.33
CA LEU A 455 6.11 4.05 -10.81
C LEU A 455 5.78 4.86 -12.06
N GLN A 456 4.91 4.33 -12.93
CA GLN A 456 4.43 5.01 -14.13
C GLN A 456 3.70 6.30 -13.74
N ARG A 457 2.72 6.21 -12.83
CA ARG A 457 2.01 7.38 -12.29
C ARG A 457 2.94 8.33 -11.54
N LEU A 458 3.87 7.82 -10.73
CA LEU A 458 4.89 8.65 -10.06
C LEU A 458 5.78 9.39 -11.06
N GLY A 459 6.18 8.75 -12.16
CA GLY A 459 6.98 9.34 -13.24
C GLY A 459 6.25 10.43 -14.00
N VAL A 460 4.99 10.19 -14.40
CA VAL A 460 4.13 11.21 -15.05
C VAL A 460 3.84 12.37 -14.10
N THR A 461 3.52 12.07 -12.84
CA THR A 461 3.28 13.10 -11.80
C THR A 461 4.52 13.96 -11.56
N TYR A 462 5.69 13.32 -11.42
CA TYR A 462 6.98 14.01 -11.31
C TYR A 462 7.26 14.88 -12.54
N PHE A 463 7.02 14.37 -13.75
CA PHE A 463 7.23 15.11 -14.99
C PHE A 463 6.39 16.40 -15.04
N VAL A 464 5.07 16.29 -14.89
CA VAL A 464 4.17 17.44 -14.99
C VAL A 464 4.49 18.49 -13.93
N VAL A 465 4.68 18.09 -12.67
CA VAL A 465 4.96 19.03 -11.58
C VAL A 465 6.36 19.66 -11.72
N ALA A 466 7.38 18.90 -12.11
CA ALA A 466 8.72 19.46 -12.31
C ALA A 466 8.80 20.38 -13.55
N VAL A 467 8.04 20.11 -14.62
CA VAL A 467 7.92 21.03 -15.77
C VAL A 467 7.17 22.30 -15.36
N LEU A 468 6.07 22.18 -14.61
CA LEU A 468 5.30 23.32 -14.09
C LEU A 468 6.13 24.21 -13.17
N GLU A 469 6.99 23.63 -12.32
CA GLU A 469 7.98 24.37 -11.55
C GLU A 469 9.05 25.01 -12.45
N LEU A 470 9.56 24.31 -13.47
CA LEU A 470 10.63 24.83 -14.32
C LEU A 470 10.20 26.05 -15.15
N LEU A 471 8.97 26.02 -15.68
CA LEU A 471 8.40 27.12 -16.45
C LEU A 471 8.26 28.37 -15.57
N PHE A 472 7.52 28.26 -14.46
CA PHE A 472 7.21 29.39 -13.58
C PHE A 472 8.30 29.71 -12.54
N ALA A 473 9.42 28.99 -12.53
CA ALA A 473 10.59 29.29 -11.73
C ALA A 473 11.12 30.71 -12.00
N LYS A 474 10.84 31.62 -11.05
CA LYS A 474 11.46 32.92 -10.88
C LYS A 474 12.76 32.77 -10.06
N PRO A 475 13.80 33.59 -10.29
CA PRO A 475 14.90 33.69 -9.34
C PRO A 475 14.35 34.15 -7.99
N VAL A 476 14.68 33.44 -6.91
CA VAL A 476 14.40 33.93 -5.56
C VAL A 476 15.30 35.16 -5.34
N PRO A 477 14.76 36.36 -5.11
CA PRO A 477 15.58 37.56 -4.97
C PRO A 477 16.47 37.42 -3.73
N GLY A 478 17.74 37.82 -3.87
CA GLY A 478 18.72 37.77 -2.80
C GLY A 478 18.30 38.62 -1.58
N SER A 479 18.85 38.28 -0.42
CA SER A 479 18.60 38.92 0.87
C SER A 479 19.15 40.36 0.91
N GLY A 480 18.42 41.30 0.30
CA GLY A 480 18.77 42.73 0.27
C GLY A 480 17.61 43.68 -0.08
N ALA A 481 16.63 43.25 -0.88
CA ALA A 481 15.49 44.09 -1.27
C ALA A 481 14.42 44.19 -0.15
N SER A 482 14.56 45.18 0.74
CA SER A 482 13.65 45.44 1.86
C SER A 482 12.36 46.17 1.46
N GLU A 483 11.40 45.47 0.86
CA GLU A 483 10.02 45.98 0.69
C GLU A 483 9.05 45.46 1.75
N ARG A 484 8.72 46.32 2.73
CA ARG A 484 7.82 46.00 3.86
C ARG A 484 6.33 46.17 3.51
N ARG A 485 5.81 45.45 2.50
CA ARG A 485 4.36 45.39 2.20
C ARG A 485 3.80 43.96 2.21
N CYS A 486 2.89 43.71 3.17
CA CYS A 486 1.98 42.56 3.29
C CYS A 486 2.51 41.18 2.82
N SER A 487 3.67 40.75 3.32
CA SER A 487 4.35 39.53 2.87
C SER A 487 3.74 38.19 3.31
N SER A 488 2.55 38.17 3.95
CA SER A 488 1.99 36.95 4.56
C SER A 488 1.52 35.89 3.55
N LEU A 489 1.08 36.29 2.35
CA LEU A 489 0.60 35.37 1.31
C LEU A 489 1.59 35.19 0.15
N ARG A 490 2.86 35.58 0.32
CA ARG A 490 3.84 35.65 -0.79
C ARG A 490 4.10 34.28 -1.45
N ASP A 491 4.02 33.20 -0.67
CA ASP A 491 4.16 31.81 -1.14
C ASP A 491 2.99 31.31 -1.99
N ILE A 492 1.81 31.93 -1.88
CA ILE A 492 0.62 31.64 -2.72
C ILE A 492 0.58 32.62 -3.90
N LEU A 493 0.69 33.93 -3.64
CA LEU A 493 0.64 34.98 -4.68
C LEU A 493 1.79 34.89 -5.69
N SER A 494 2.99 34.42 -5.31
CA SER A 494 4.06 34.22 -6.30
C SER A 494 3.76 33.10 -7.29
N SER A 495 2.81 32.21 -6.94
CA SER A 495 2.54 30.91 -7.53
C SER A 495 1.20 30.83 -8.27
N TRP A 496 0.48 31.96 -8.40
CA TRP A 496 -0.89 32.01 -8.94
C TRP A 496 -1.11 31.34 -10.32
N PRO A 497 -0.18 31.38 -11.30
CA PRO A 497 -0.43 30.74 -12.61
C PRO A 497 -0.47 29.22 -12.52
N GLN A 498 0.27 28.65 -11.56
CA GLN A 498 0.30 27.21 -11.31
C GLN A 498 -0.95 26.77 -10.56
N TRP A 499 -1.42 27.56 -9.60
CA TRP A 499 -2.72 27.34 -8.98
C TRP A 499 -3.85 27.33 -10.00
N LEU A 500 -3.85 28.24 -10.99
CA LEU A 500 -4.81 28.20 -12.10
C LEU A 500 -4.68 26.93 -12.96
N PHE A 501 -3.47 26.49 -13.29
CA PHE A 501 -3.26 25.24 -14.04
C PHE A 501 -3.76 24.00 -13.27
N ILE A 502 -3.51 23.95 -11.95
CA ILE A 502 -3.96 22.85 -11.08
C ILE A 502 -5.48 22.89 -10.88
N LEU A 503 -6.08 24.07 -10.73
CA LEU A 503 -7.55 24.23 -10.67
C LEU A 503 -8.22 23.89 -12.00
N LEU A 504 -7.58 24.16 -13.14
CA LEU A 504 -8.06 23.73 -14.46
C LEU A 504 -8.04 22.21 -14.58
N LEU A 505 -6.96 21.55 -14.14
CA LEU A 505 -6.87 20.09 -14.11
C LEU A 505 -7.94 19.45 -13.20
N GLU A 506 -8.15 19.97 -11.99
CA GLU A 506 -9.22 19.52 -11.08
C GLU A 506 -10.61 19.77 -11.70
N SER A 507 -10.82 20.90 -12.37
CA SER A 507 -12.08 21.19 -13.08
C SER A 507 -12.35 20.21 -14.22
N ILE A 508 -11.30 19.77 -14.92
CA ILE A 508 -11.38 18.71 -15.95
C ILE A 508 -11.67 17.35 -15.30
N TRP A 509 -11.06 17.02 -14.16
CA TRP A 509 -11.34 15.79 -13.42
C TRP A 509 -12.80 15.72 -12.96
N LEU A 510 -13.30 16.77 -12.31
CA LEU A 510 -14.71 16.90 -11.91
C LEU A 510 -15.64 16.87 -13.13
N GLY A 511 -15.27 17.58 -14.21
CA GLY A 511 -16.00 17.61 -15.47
C GLY A 511 -16.23 16.22 -16.07
N LEU A 512 -15.14 15.47 -16.26
CA LEU A 512 -15.19 14.10 -16.79
C LEU A 512 -15.87 13.12 -15.82
N THR A 513 -15.66 13.28 -14.51
CA THR A 513 -16.21 12.37 -13.50
C THR A 513 -17.74 12.46 -13.39
N PHE A 514 -18.30 13.67 -13.46
CA PHE A 514 -19.74 13.89 -13.22
C PHE A 514 -20.59 14.07 -14.47
N PHE A 515 -20.05 14.61 -15.57
CA PHE A 515 -20.83 14.97 -16.76
C PHE A 515 -20.60 14.07 -17.98
N LEU A 516 -19.64 13.13 -17.94
CA LEU A 516 -19.45 12.17 -19.03
C LEU A 516 -20.56 11.09 -19.02
N PRO A 517 -21.37 10.95 -20.08
CA PRO A 517 -22.36 9.86 -20.16
C PRO A 517 -21.64 8.54 -20.48
N VAL A 518 -21.66 7.61 -19.53
CA VAL A 518 -21.12 6.25 -19.69
C VAL A 518 -22.26 5.29 -20.07
N PRO A 519 -22.15 4.49 -21.15
CA PRO A 519 -23.23 3.62 -21.60
C PRO A 519 -23.59 2.58 -20.52
N GLY A 520 -24.88 2.49 -20.18
CA GLY A 520 -25.41 1.56 -19.17
C GLY A 520 -25.27 2.01 -17.71
N CYS A 521 -24.64 3.14 -17.43
CA CYS A 521 -24.35 3.62 -16.08
C CYS A 521 -25.02 4.99 -15.82
N PRO A 522 -25.36 5.35 -14.56
CA PRO A 522 -25.86 6.68 -14.26
C PRO A 522 -24.73 7.72 -14.36
N THR A 523 -25.05 8.94 -14.79
CA THR A 523 -24.10 10.06 -14.84
C THR A 523 -23.57 10.38 -13.44
N GLY A 524 -22.24 10.46 -13.29
CA GLY A 524 -21.60 10.66 -11.98
C GLY A 524 -21.46 9.40 -11.13
N TYR A 525 -21.56 8.20 -11.70
CA TYR A 525 -21.34 6.96 -10.95
C TYR A 525 -19.90 6.84 -10.41
N LEU A 526 -19.77 6.73 -9.08
CA LEU A 526 -18.50 6.53 -8.36
C LEU A 526 -18.40 5.12 -7.74
N GLY A 527 -19.37 4.24 -7.98
CA GLY A 527 -19.48 2.96 -7.30
C GLY A 527 -18.59 1.84 -7.87
N PRO A 528 -18.52 0.70 -7.17
CA PRO A 528 -17.73 -0.45 -7.58
C PRO A 528 -18.36 -1.25 -8.72
N GLY A 529 -19.66 -1.13 -8.97
CA GLY A 529 -20.41 -2.06 -9.81
C GLY A 529 -20.57 -3.44 -9.15
N GLY A 530 -20.63 -4.50 -9.96
CA GLY A 530 -20.88 -5.87 -9.51
C GLY A 530 -22.20 -6.01 -8.74
N ILE A 531 -22.17 -6.65 -7.58
CA ILE A 531 -23.35 -6.77 -6.69
C ILE A 531 -23.67 -5.50 -5.88
N GLY A 532 -22.85 -4.45 -5.98
CA GLY A 532 -23.10 -3.15 -5.36
C GLY A 532 -24.35 -2.46 -5.92
N ASP A 533 -24.86 -1.46 -5.20
CA ASP A 533 -26.07 -0.71 -5.57
C ASP A 533 -27.30 -1.61 -5.84
N LEU A 534 -27.41 -2.70 -5.08
CA LEU A 534 -28.38 -3.80 -5.21
C LEU A 534 -28.28 -4.55 -6.56
N GLY A 535 -27.08 -4.66 -7.13
CA GLY A 535 -26.81 -5.37 -8.38
C GLY A 535 -27.29 -4.65 -9.64
N LYS A 536 -27.66 -3.37 -9.56
CA LYS A 536 -28.26 -2.60 -10.68
C LYS A 536 -27.28 -2.26 -11.80
N TYR A 537 -25.99 -2.15 -11.48
CA TYR A 537 -24.98 -1.59 -12.37
C TYR A 537 -23.72 -2.48 -12.45
N PRO A 538 -23.86 -3.78 -12.79
CA PRO A 538 -22.77 -4.77 -12.64
C PRO A 538 -21.50 -4.38 -13.41
N ASN A 539 -21.66 -3.86 -14.63
CA ASN A 539 -20.54 -3.56 -15.52
C ASN A 539 -19.97 -2.14 -15.37
N CYS A 540 -20.44 -1.37 -14.37
CA CYS A 540 -20.10 0.04 -14.20
C CYS A 540 -18.87 0.30 -13.33
N THR A 541 -18.00 -0.70 -13.11
CA THR A 541 -16.79 -0.60 -12.26
C THR A 541 -15.96 0.64 -12.57
N GLY A 542 -15.91 1.57 -11.60
CA GLY A 542 -15.16 2.82 -11.70
C GLY A 542 -15.80 3.93 -12.54
N GLY A 543 -17.03 3.75 -13.03
CA GLY A 543 -17.79 4.75 -13.79
C GLY A 543 -16.98 5.36 -14.93
N ALA A 544 -16.93 6.71 -14.98
CA ALA A 544 -16.19 7.46 -15.98
C ALA A 544 -14.68 7.17 -15.97
N ALA A 545 -14.06 6.92 -14.81
CA ALA A 545 -12.64 6.61 -14.73
C ALA A 545 -12.32 5.28 -15.43
N GLY A 546 -13.01 4.20 -15.04
CA GLY A 546 -12.83 2.88 -15.62
C GLY A 546 -13.19 2.84 -17.11
N TYR A 547 -14.21 3.61 -17.53
CA TYR A 547 -14.59 3.72 -18.94
C TYR A 547 -13.51 4.41 -19.79
N ILE A 548 -12.94 5.52 -19.32
CA ILE A 548 -11.83 6.22 -20.02
C ILE A 548 -10.60 5.31 -20.09
N ASP A 549 -10.24 4.63 -19.00
CA ASP A 549 -9.07 3.76 -18.97
C ASP A 549 -9.22 2.57 -19.94
N ARG A 550 -10.40 1.92 -19.98
CA ARG A 550 -10.72 0.86 -20.97
C ARG A 550 -10.68 1.38 -22.41
N LEU A 551 -11.21 2.57 -22.67
CA LEU A 551 -11.27 3.18 -24.01
C LEU A 551 -9.89 3.61 -24.54
N LEU A 552 -8.98 4.08 -23.68
CA LEU A 552 -7.67 4.61 -24.09
C LEU A 552 -6.53 3.60 -24.01
N LEU A 553 -6.64 2.57 -23.15
CA LEU A 553 -5.58 1.57 -22.95
C LEU A 553 -5.96 0.17 -23.45
N GLY A 554 -7.25 -0.13 -23.62
CA GLY A 554 -7.73 -1.49 -23.94
C GLY A 554 -7.82 -2.38 -22.70
N GLU A 555 -8.69 -3.39 -22.73
CA GLU A 555 -9.05 -4.17 -21.54
C GLU A 555 -7.93 -5.12 -21.07
N ASP A 556 -7.22 -5.80 -21.99
CA ASP A 556 -6.08 -6.68 -21.65
C ASP A 556 -4.88 -5.95 -21.01
N HIS A 557 -4.78 -4.62 -21.17
CA HIS A 557 -3.71 -3.78 -20.63
C HIS A 557 -3.98 -3.23 -19.22
N LEU A 558 -5.16 -3.52 -18.66
CA LEU A 558 -5.57 -3.12 -17.31
C LEU A 558 -5.41 -4.26 -16.30
N TYR A 559 -5.60 -3.93 -15.02
CA TYR A 559 -5.58 -4.91 -13.94
C TYR A 559 -6.87 -5.75 -13.91
N GLN A 560 -6.72 -7.06 -14.14
CA GLN A 560 -7.80 -8.03 -14.29
C GLN A 560 -8.42 -8.49 -12.95
N HIS A 561 -7.79 -8.18 -11.82
CA HIS A 561 -8.20 -8.65 -10.48
C HIS A 561 -8.34 -7.48 -9.49
N PRO A 562 -9.20 -6.48 -9.79
CA PRO A 562 -9.35 -5.29 -8.96
C PRO A 562 -9.83 -5.65 -7.54
N SER A 563 -9.43 -4.86 -6.53
CA SER A 563 -9.78 -5.11 -5.12
C SER A 563 -11.28 -5.07 -4.84
N SER A 564 -12.10 -4.55 -5.77
CA SER A 564 -13.56 -4.65 -5.75
C SER A 564 -14.06 -6.08 -5.93
N ALA A 565 -13.38 -6.92 -6.73
CA ALA A 565 -13.85 -8.26 -7.08
C ALA A 565 -14.03 -9.17 -5.86
N VAL A 566 -13.20 -8.99 -4.82
CA VAL A 566 -13.19 -9.80 -3.58
C VAL A 566 -14.44 -9.59 -2.72
N LEU A 567 -15.12 -8.43 -2.83
CA LEU A 567 -16.25 -8.06 -1.97
C LEU A 567 -17.53 -7.76 -2.77
N TYR A 568 -17.38 -7.12 -3.93
CA TYR A 568 -18.47 -6.69 -4.81
C TYR A 568 -18.63 -7.60 -6.03
N HIS A 569 -17.87 -8.69 -6.17
CA HIS A 569 -17.97 -9.65 -7.28
C HIS A 569 -17.94 -8.99 -8.68
N THR A 570 -17.08 -7.98 -8.85
CA THR A 570 -16.94 -7.23 -10.11
C THR A 570 -16.12 -8.00 -11.13
N GLU A 571 -16.71 -8.34 -12.28
CA GLU A 571 -16.02 -9.04 -13.38
C GLU A 571 -15.21 -8.11 -14.29
N VAL A 572 -15.56 -6.81 -14.36
CA VAL A 572 -14.94 -5.85 -15.30
C VAL A 572 -13.56 -5.38 -14.82
N ALA A 573 -12.57 -5.48 -15.70
CA ALA A 573 -11.20 -5.00 -15.48
C ALA A 573 -11.15 -3.50 -15.13
N TYR A 574 -10.31 -3.17 -14.14
CA TYR A 574 -10.20 -1.82 -13.59
C TYR A 574 -8.85 -1.60 -12.91
N ASP A 575 -8.16 -0.50 -13.22
CA ASP A 575 -6.85 -0.19 -12.65
C ASP A 575 -6.86 1.09 -11.78
N PRO A 576 -6.54 1.02 -10.47
CA PRO A 576 -6.49 2.21 -9.61
C PRO A 576 -5.36 3.19 -9.97
N GLU A 577 -4.36 2.74 -10.73
CA GLU A 577 -3.24 3.56 -11.19
C GLU A 577 -3.45 4.17 -12.60
N GLY A 578 -4.68 4.12 -13.12
CA GLY A 578 -5.10 4.64 -14.44
C GLY A 578 -5.00 6.15 -14.68
N ILE A 579 -5.50 6.60 -15.83
CA ILE A 579 -5.28 7.95 -16.39
C ILE A 579 -6.01 9.01 -15.56
N LEU A 580 -7.31 8.84 -15.30
CA LEU A 580 -8.11 9.89 -14.65
C LEU A 580 -7.63 10.18 -13.22
N GLY A 581 -7.27 9.14 -12.46
CA GLY A 581 -6.68 9.30 -11.12
C GLY A 581 -5.27 9.91 -11.10
N THR A 582 -4.55 9.91 -12.23
CA THR A 582 -3.23 10.55 -12.35
C THR A 582 -3.33 12.08 -12.33
N ILE A 583 -4.48 12.66 -12.69
CA ILE A 583 -4.73 14.09 -12.50
C ILE A 583 -4.66 14.43 -11.00
N ASN A 584 -5.30 13.63 -10.17
CA ASN A 584 -5.42 13.88 -8.74
C ASN A 584 -4.10 13.59 -7.99
N SER A 585 -3.23 12.71 -8.50
CA SER A 585 -1.86 12.60 -8.00
C SER A 585 -0.98 13.81 -8.34
N ILE A 586 -1.21 14.50 -9.46
CA ILE A 586 -0.58 15.80 -9.78
C ILE A 586 -1.01 16.87 -8.77
N VAL A 587 -2.29 16.93 -8.41
CA VAL A 587 -2.79 17.84 -7.35
C VAL A 587 -2.11 17.54 -6.01
N MET A 588 -2.02 16.27 -5.60
CA MET A 588 -1.35 15.87 -4.35
C MET A 588 0.15 16.24 -4.34
N ALA A 589 0.86 16.03 -5.46
CA ALA A 589 2.26 16.42 -5.58
C ALA A 589 2.45 17.94 -5.55
N PHE A 590 1.50 18.71 -6.09
CA PHE A 590 1.54 20.17 -6.04
C PHE A 590 1.27 20.74 -4.63
N LEU A 591 0.37 20.12 -3.85
CA LEU A 591 0.23 20.41 -2.42
C LEU A 591 1.54 20.12 -1.67
N GLY A 592 2.24 19.06 -2.08
CA GLY A 592 3.61 18.75 -1.67
C GLY A 592 4.62 19.86 -1.99
N VAL A 593 4.58 20.42 -3.21
CA VAL A 593 5.39 21.59 -3.61
C VAL A 593 5.10 22.79 -2.72
N GLN A 594 3.84 23.05 -2.33
CA GLN A 594 3.52 24.13 -1.41
C GLN A 594 4.14 23.92 -0.02
N ALA A 595 4.21 22.69 0.49
CA ALA A 595 4.96 22.40 1.71
C ALA A 595 6.47 22.67 1.56
N GLY A 596 7.07 22.31 0.42
CA GLY A 596 8.46 22.64 0.08
C GLY A 596 8.72 24.15 0.02
N ARG A 597 7.75 24.93 -0.48
CA ARG A 597 7.78 26.40 -0.53
C ARG A 597 7.75 27.02 0.86
N ILE A 598 6.88 26.53 1.74
CA ILE A 598 6.79 27.00 3.12
C ILE A 598 8.13 26.77 3.84
N LEU A 599 8.74 25.59 3.69
CA LEU A 599 10.04 25.25 4.28
C LEU A 599 11.20 26.13 3.77
N LEU A 600 11.16 26.59 2.50
CA LEU A 600 12.24 27.39 1.93
C LEU A 600 12.06 28.90 2.15
N TYR A 601 10.86 29.44 1.92
CA TYR A 601 10.60 30.89 2.05
C TYR A 601 10.59 31.37 3.51
N TYR A 602 10.20 30.52 4.45
CA TYR A 602 10.14 30.85 5.88
C TYR A 602 11.17 30.05 6.70
N LYS A 603 12.25 29.58 6.07
CA LYS A 603 13.31 28.74 6.67
C LYS A 603 13.75 29.20 8.05
N ASP A 604 14.01 30.50 8.19
CA ASP A 604 14.54 31.12 9.42
C ASP A 604 13.42 31.61 10.37
N GLN A 605 12.15 31.31 10.05
CA GLN A 605 10.95 31.71 10.79
C GLN A 605 10.11 30.47 11.17
N THR A 606 10.63 29.61 12.05
CA THR A 606 9.96 28.37 12.49
C THR A 606 8.48 28.56 12.86
N LYS A 607 8.13 29.62 13.62
CA LYS A 607 6.72 29.93 13.96
C LYS A 607 5.83 30.12 12.73
N ALA A 608 6.36 30.75 11.67
CA ALA A 608 5.65 31.02 10.42
C ALA A 608 5.50 29.78 9.53
N ILE A 609 6.40 28.80 9.65
CA ILE A 609 6.25 27.45 9.06
C ILE A 609 5.15 26.67 9.78
N LEU A 610 5.23 26.56 11.11
CA LEU A 610 4.26 25.80 11.93
C LEU A 610 2.83 26.33 11.75
N LEU A 611 2.66 27.67 11.75
CA LEU A 611 1.35 28.29 11.51
C LEU A 611 0.79 27.94 10.12
N ARG A 612 1.62 27.94 9.07
CA ARG A 612 1.16 27.59 7.70
C ARG A 612 0.87 26.10 7.55
N PHE A 613 1.66 25.21 8.13
CA PHE A 613 1.35 23.77 8.15
C PHE A 613 0.05 23.49 8.90
N THR A 614 -0.19 24.17 10.03
CA THR A 614 -1.47 24.10 10.76
C THR A 614 -2.62 24.59 9.89
N ALA A 615 -2.50 25.78 9.28
CA ALA A 615 -3.54 26.36 8.43
C ALA A 615 -3.88 25.48 7.20
N TRP A 616 -2.88 24.94 6.50
CA TRP A 616 -3.10 24.03 5.38
C TRP A 616 -3.69 22.69 5.82
N SER A 617 -3.26 22.14 6.96
CA SER A 617 -3.85 20.93 7.52
C SER A 617 -5.34 21.13 7.86
N CYS A 618 -5.68 22.22 8.56
CA CYS A 618 -7.06 22.57 8.88
C CYS A 618 -7.92 22.83 7.64
N PHE A 619 -7.42 23.61 6.66
CA PHE A 619 -8.16 23.92 5.43
C PHE A 619 -8.50 22.68 4.61
N LEU A 620 -7.50 21.81 4.37
CA LEU A 620 -7.68 20.59 3.60
C LEU A 620 -8.53 19.55 4.37
N GLY A 621 -8.40 19.51 5.70
CA GLY A 621 -9.24 18.66 6.56
C GLY A 621 -10.71 19.09 6.54
N LEU A 622 -11.00 20.39 6.65
CA LEU A 622 -12.36 20.93 6.55
C LEU A 622 -12.96 20.70 5.15
N THR A 623 -12.15 20.81 4.09
CA THR A 623 -12.57 20.49 2.72
C THR A 623 -12.95 19.02 2.58
N SER A 624 -12.13 18.11 3.12
CA SER A 624 -12.44 16.68 3.17
C SER A 624 -13.75 16.40 3.94
N VAL A 625 -13.90 16.97 5.14
CA VAL A 625 -15.12 16.83 5.96
C VAL A 625 -16.37 17.31 5.21
N ALA A 626 -16.28 18.43 4.47
CA ALA A 626 -17.39 18.94 3.67
C ALA A 626 -17.75 18.03 2.48
N LEU A 627 -16.75 17.44 1.80
CA LEU A 627 -16.95 16.51 0.68
C LEU A 627 -17.51 15.15 1.12
N THR A 628 -17.12 14.69 2.30
CA THR A 628 -17.44 13.35 2.83
C THR A 628 -18.65 13.32 3.75
N LYS A 629 -19.08 14.47 4.28
CA LYS A 629 -20.08 14.61 5.36
C LYS A 629 -19.75 13.76 6.61
N VAL A 630 -18.48 13.42 6.84
CA VAL A 630 -18.03 12.48 7.88
C VAL A 630 -18.61 11.04 7.72
N SER A 631 -19.02 10.66 6.50
CA SER A 631 -19.44 9.30 6.15
C SER A 631 -18.44 8.64 5.19
N GLU A 632 -18.27 7.33 5.32
CA GLU A 632 -17.44 6.52 4.41
C GLU A 632 -18.09 6.38 3.01
N ASN A 633 -19.42 6.46 2.93
CA ASN A 633 -20.18 6.17 1.70
C ASN A 633 -21.21 7.24 1.29
N GLU A 634 -21.74 8.06 2.21
CA GLU A 634 -22.84 9.01 1.93
C GLU A 634 -22.38 10.46 1.59
N GLY A 635 -21.06 10.65 1.50
CA GLY A 635 -20.45 11.91 1.07
C GLY A 635 -20.78 12.23 -0.39
N SER A 636 -20.71 13.53 -0.74
CA SER A 636 -20.81 13.95 -2.14
C SER A 636 -19.68 13.39 -3.00
N ILE A 637 -18.50 13.19 -2.40
CA ILE A 637 -17.40 12.40 -2.96
C ILE A 637 -16.81 11.55 -1.82
N PRO A 638 -17.17 10.25 -1.70
CA PRO A 638 -16.65 9.38 -0.64
C PRO A 638 -15.14 9.21 -0.76
N ILE A 639 -14.45 8.95 0.36
CA ILE A 639 -12.99 8.79 0.33
C ILE A 639 -12.66 7.48 -0.38
N ASN A 640 -12.01 7.56 -1.54
CA ASN A 640 -11.78 6.41 -2.39
C ASN A 640 -10.35 6.46 -2.98
N LYS A 641 -9.50 5.48 -2.59
CA LYS A 641 -8.15 5.29 -3.15
C LYS A 641 -8.20 4.88 -4.62
N ASN A 642 -9.13 4.01 -4.99
CA ASN A 642 -9.13 3.39 -6.33
C ASN A 642 -9.32 4.47 -7.41
N LEU A 643 -10.31 5.35 -7.22
CA LEU A 643 -10.57 6.51 -8.07
C LEU A 643 -9.59 7.68 -7.85
N TRP A 644 -8.71 7.62 -6.85
CA TRP A 644 -7.89 8.73 -6.36
C TRP A 644 -8.69 10.03 -6.16
N SER A 645 -9.88 9.91 -5.57
CA SER A 645 -10.85 10.99 -5.34
C SER A 645 -10.26 12.28 -4.71
N ILE A 646 -10.82 13.46 -5.03
CA ILE A 646 -10.40 14.74 -4.42
C ILE A 646 -10.54 14.73 -2.88
N SER A 647 -11.52 14.01 -2.32
CA SER A 647 -11.64 13.79 -0.87
C SER A 647 -10.49 12.96 -0.29
N TYR A 648 -10.00 11.93 -1.00
CA TYR A 648 -8.76 11.21 -0.66
C TYR A 648 -7.52 12.11 -0.77
N VAL A 649 -7.40 12.92 -1.83
CA VAL A 649 -6.28 13.87 -1.99
C VAL A 649 -6.22 14.89 -0.85
N THR A 650 -7.34 15.49 -0.49
CA THR A 650 -7.44 16.51 0.56
C THR A 650 -7.20 15.91 1.96
N THR A 651 -7.78 14.74 2.25
CA THR A 651 -7.56 13.99 3.51
C THR A 651 -6.08 13.69 3.72
N LEU A 652 -5.44 13.02 2.76
CA LEU A 652 -4.04 12.60 2.90
C LEU A 652 -3.06 13.78 2.90
N SER A 653 -3.38 14.85 2.18
CA SER A 653 -2.58 16.08 2.20
C SER A 653 -2.71 16.80 3.54
N SER A 654 -3.90 16.84 4.15
CA SER A 654 -4.09 17.38 5.51
C SER A 654 -3.23 16.63 6.53
N PHE A 655 -3.24 15.29 6.49
CA PHE A 655 -2.39 14.47 7.35
C PHE A 655 -0.89 14.57 7.00
N ALA A 656 -0.52 14.85 5.75
CA ALA A 656 0.88 15.09 5.38
C ALA A 656 1.41 16.41 5.94
N PHE A 657 0.60 17.49 5.91
CA PHE A 657 0.92 18.74 6.59
C PHE A 657 1.01 18.56 8.11
N PHE A 658 0.13 17.76 8.73
CA PHE A 658 0.21 17.43 10.15
C PHE A 658 1.48 16.63 10.50
N ILE A 659 1.87 15.64 9.69
CA ILE A 659 3.14 14.92 9.89
C ILE A 659 4.34 15.86 9.77
N LEU A 660 4.35 16.79 8.81
CA LEU A 660 5.42 17.79 8.72
C LEU A 660 5.41 18.77 9.90
N LEU A 661 4.24 19.16 10.41
CA LEU A 661 4.07 19.98 11.62
C LEU A 661 4.72 19.34 12.85
N VAL A 662 4.72 18.01 12.96
CA VAL A 662 5.38 17.26 14.04
C VAL A 662 6.87 17.00 13.73
N LEU A 663 7.19 16.53 12.51
CA LEU A 663 8.55 16.10 12.17
C LEU A 663 9.55 17.26 12.01
N TYR A 664 9.15 18.38 11.40
CA TYR A 664 10.05 19.53 11.21
C TYR A 664 10.61 20.07 12.54
N PRO A 665 9.80 20.41 13.56
CA PRO A 665 10.34 20.91 14.83
C PRO A 665 11.06 19.81 15.63
N THR A 666 10.67 18.55 15.50
CA THR A 666 11.30 17.43 16.25
C THR A 666 12.67 17.05 15.70
N VAL A 667 12.84 17.09 14.37
CA VAL A 667 14.04 16.59 13.68
C VAL A 667 15.02 17.70 13.29
N ASP A 668 14.55 18.79 12.68
CA ASP A 668 15.42 19.84 12.11
C ASP A 668 15.54 21.10 13.00
N VAL A 669 14.66 21.32 13.98
CA VAL A 669 14.72 22.50 14.89
C VAL A 669 15.23 22.14 16.29
N LYS A 670 14.52 21.28 17.04
CA LYS A 670 14.89 20.91 18.41
C LYS A 670 15.94 19.79 18.49
N GLY A 671 16.20 19.08 17.39
CA GLY A 671 17.17 17.98 17.33
C GLY A 671 16.85 16.75 18.19
N LEU A 672 15.66 16.69 18.82
CA LEU A 672 15.24 15.61 19.73
C LEU A 672 15.36 14.22 19.11
N TRP A 673 15.17 14.14 17.79
CA TRP A 673 15.31 12.89 17.05
C TRP A 673 16.05 13.09 15.74
N THR A 674 17.05 12.25 15.49
CA THR A 674 17.89 12.26 14.28
C THR A 674 17.20 11.69 13.02
N GLY A 675 15.92 11.32 13.09
CA GLY A 675 15.20 10.62 12.02
C GLY A 675 15.57 9.14 11.84
N THR A 676 16.36 8.57 12.77
CA THR A 676 16.84 7.18 12.71
C THR A 676 15.79 6.20 13.23
N PRO A 677 15.50 5.08 12.55
CA PRO A 677 16.18 4.55 11.35
C PRO A 677 15.64 5.06 10.00
N PHE A 678 14.43 5.61 9.97
CA PHE A 678 13.66 5.84 8.75
C PHE A 678 14.37 6.70 7.68
N PHE A 679 15.24 7.64 8.08
CA PHE A 679 15.97 8.44 7.10
C PHE A 679 16.87 7.60 6.17
N TYR A 680 17.35 6.40 6.56
CA TYR A 680 18.20 5.60 5.67
C TYR A 680 17.45 5.09 4.43
N PRO A 681 16.28 4.39 4.52
CA PRO A 681 15.46 4.12 3.34
C PRO A 681 14.99 5.38 2.62
N GLY A 682 14.68 6.46 3.36
CA GLY A 682 14.35 7.76 2.77
C GLY A 682 15.42 8.26 1.79
N MET A 683 16.70 8.20 2.16
CA MET A 683 17.80 8.63 1.29
C MET A 683 18.00 7.75 0.04
N ASN A 684 17.55 6.49 0.06
CA ASN A 684 17.72 5.48 -0.99
C ASN A 684 16.38 4.94 -1.53
N SER A 685 15.34 5.78 -1.54
CA SER A 685 13.94 5.32 -1.66
C SER A 685 13.62 4.50 -2.92
N ILE A 686 14.24 4.81 -4.07
CA ILE A 686 14.04 4.05 -5.31
C ILE A 686 14.62 2.63 -5.18
N LEU A 687 15.80 2.48 -4.59
CA LEU A 687 16.47 1.18 -4.45
C LEU A 687 15.67 0.24 -3.54
N VAL A 688 15.20 0.75 -2.39
CA VAL A 688 14.40 -0.04 -1.46
C VAL A 688 13.03 -0.39 -2.06
N TYR A 689 12.40 0.56 -2.76
CA TYR A 689 11.11 0.30 -3.41
C TYR A 689 11.23 -0.74 -4.54
N VAL A 690 12.10 -0.53 -5.51
CA VAL A 690 12.28 -1.46 -6.64
C VAL A 690 12.81 -2.82 -6.15
N GLY A 691 13.68 -2.81 -5.15
CA GLY A 691 14.24 -4.02 -4.55
C GLY A 691 13.18 -4.90 -3.88
N HIS A 692 12.23 -4.33 -3.12
CA HIS A 692 11.26 -5.17 -2.40
C HIS A 692 10.26 -5.87 -3.32
N GLU A 693 9.92 -5.27 -4.48
CA GLU A 693 9.08 -5.88 -5.52
C GLU A 693 9.88 -6.95 -6.27
N VAL A 694 11.09 -6.62 -6.77
CA VAL A 694 11.92 -7.55 -7.58
C VAL A 694 12.39 -8.77 -6.78
N PHE A 695 12.61 -8.61 -5.48
CA PHE A 695 12.96 -9.70 -4.57
C PHE A 695 11.78 -10.20 -3.73
N GLU A 696 10.53 -9.93 -4.13
CA GLU A 696 9.35 -10.29 -3.32
C GLU A 696 9.33 -11.80 -3.03
N SER A 697 9.40 -12.64 -4.07
CA SER A 697 9.34 -14.11 -3.95
C SER A 697 10.65 -14.80 -3.53
N TYR A 698 11.65 -14.06 -3.06
CA TYR A 698 12.99 -14.58 -2.80
C TYR A 698 13.37 -14.60 -1.33
N PHE A 699 13.99 -15.69 -0.87
CA PHE A 699 14.65 -15.74 0.43
C PHE A 699 15.79 -14.71 0.48
N PRO A 700 15.95 -13.91 1.57
CA PRO A 700 15.28 -13.99 2.87
C PRO A 700 14.03 -13.10 3.04
N PHE A 701 13.47 -12.53 1.98
CA PHE A 701 12.30 -11.65 2.06
C PHE A 701 10.98 -12.43 2.09
N GLN A 702 10.87 -13.48 1.27
CA GLN A 702 9.79 -14.47 1.36
C GLN A 702 10.38 -15.88 1.40
N TRP A 703 9.69 -16.77 2.10
CA TRP A 703 10.00 -18.18 2.27
C TRP A 703 8.69 -18.97 2.45
N LYS A 704 8.74 -20.28 2.21
CA LYS A 704 7.59 -21.15 2.45
C LYS A 704 7.40 -21.35 3.95
N LEU A 705 6.23 -21.00 4.45
CA LEU A 705 5.84 -21.13 5.86
C LEU A 705 5.56 -22.58 6.26
N GLY A 706 5.56 -22.82 7.58
CA GLY A 706 5.14 -24.10 8.17
C GLY A 706 3.61 -24.17 8.25
N ASP A 707 2.99 -23.09 8.69
CA ASP A 707 1.54 -22.89 8.68
C ASP A 707 1.15 -21.58 7.97
N ASP A 708 0.77 -21.69 6.69
CA ASP A 708 0.28 -20.54 5.91
C ASP A 708 -1.08 -19.99 6.41
N GLN A 709 -1.80 -20.74 7.27
CA GLN A 709 -3.03 -20.29 7.90
C GLN A 709 -2.80 -19.50 9.20
N SER A 710 -1.54 -19.31 9.62
CA SER A 710 -1.22 -18.60 10.87
C SER A 710 -0.79 -17.15 10.64
N HIS A 711 -1.62 -16.21 11.11
CA HIS A 711 -1.29 -14.78 11.18
C HIS A 711 0.04 -14.48 11.91
N ARG A 712 0.53 -15.38 12.79
CA ARG A 712 1.83 -15.25 13.48
C ARG A 712 3.00 -15.39 12.52
N GLU A 713 2.96 -16.38 11.64
CA GLU A 713 4.07 -16.67 10.72
C GLU A 713 4.19 -15.57 9.66
N HIS A 714 3.06 -15.16 9.04
CA HIS A 714 3.01 -14.03 8.10
C HIS A 714 3.48 -12.72 8.72
N LEU A 715 3.07 -12.41 9.95
CA LEU A 715 3.53 -11.20 10.64
C LEU A 715 5.03 -11.20 10.85
N THR A 716 5.57 -12.33 11.33
CA THR A 716 6.99 -12.52 11.62
C THR A 716 7.82 -12.36 10.35
N GLN A 717 7.39 -13.00 9.27
CA GLN A 717 8.00 -12.92 7.95
C GLN A 717 8.09 -11.47 7.44
N ASN A 718 6.97 -10.73 7.50
CA ASN A 718 6.90 -9.39 6.95
C ASN A 718 7.68 -8.37 7.79
N ILE A 719 7.75 -8.55 9.12
CA ILE A 719 8.62 -7.79 10.01
C ILE A 719 10.09 -8.02 9.65
N VAL A 720 10.52 -9.28 9.46
CA VAL A 720 11.90 -9.63 9.10
C VAL A 720 12.27 -9.06 7.74
N ALA A 721 11.45 -9.25 6.70
CA ALA A 721 11.68 -8.72 5.35
C ALA A 721 11.83 -7.18 5.38
N THR A 722 10.96 -6.49 6.12
CA THR A 722 11.02 -5.03 6.27
C THR A 722 12.27 -4.58 7.04
N ALA A 723 12.65 -5.27 8.12
CA ALA A 723 13.85 -4.97 8.90
C ALA A 723 15.14 -5.16 8.08
N LEU A 724 15.18 -6.17 7.20
CA LEU A 724 16.27 -6.39 6.26
C LEU A 724 16.41 -5.25 5.25
N TRP A 725 15.31 -4.71 4.72
CA TRP A 725 15.37 -3.50 3.86
C TRP A 725 15.90 -2.27 4.59
N VAL A 726 15.57 -2.09 5.87
CA VAL A 726 16.13 -1.02 6.71
C VAL A 726 17.64 -1.22 6.93
N LEU A 727 18.09 -2.45 7.17
CA LEU A 727 19.52 -2.80 7.27
C LEU A 727 20.27 -2.54 5.95
N ILE A 728 19.73 -2.98 4.81
CA ILE A 728 20.31 -2.75 3.48
C ILE A 728 20.49 -1.25 3.24
N ALA A 729 19.46 -0.44 3.51
CA ALA A 729 19.53 1.01 3.38
C ALA A 729 20.57 1.65 4.33
N TYR A 730 20.72 1.13 5.55
CA TYR A 730 21.75 1.56 6.51
C TYR A 730 23.16 1.18 6.04
N ILE A 731 23.37 -0.02 5.48
CA ILE A 731 24.68 -0.45 4.92
C ILE A 731 25.05 0.44 3.72
N LEU A 732 24.11 0.71 2.82
CA LEU A 732 24.31 1.61 1.68
C LEU A 732 24.66 3.04 2.16
N TYR A 733 23.94 3.56 3.15
CA TYR A 733 24.25 4.85 3.78
C TYR A 733 25.66 4.87 4.39
N LYS A 734 26.07 3.80 5.11
CA LYS A 734 27.43 3.68 5.67
C LYS A 734 28.52 3.63 4.59
N LYS A 735 28.26 2.96 3.46
CA LYS A 735 29.14 2.95 2.28
C LYS A 735 29.05 4.25 1.45
N LYS A 736 28.20 5.23 1.84
CA LYS A 736 27.87 6.45 1.10
C LYS A 736 27.31 6.20 -0.31
N ILE A 737 26.73 5.02 -0.55
CA ILE A 737 26.09 4.65 -1.81
C ILE A 737 24.68 5.23 -1.80
N PHE A 738 24.40 6.09 -2.77
CA PHE A 738 23.10 6.75 -2.95
C PHE A 738 22.63 6.57 -4.38
N TRP A 739 21.75 5.59 -4.62
CA TRP A 739 21.22 5.37 -5.96
C TRP A 739 20.20 6.45 -6.30
N LYS A 740 20.42 7.13 -7.42
CA LYS A 740 19.62 8.26 -7.89
C LYS A 740 19.39 8.11 -9.39
N ILE A 741 18.12 8.14 -9.75
CA ILE A 741 17.62 8.43 -11.10
C ILE A 741 17.49 9.96 -11.24
#